data_AF-A0ABD2C573-F1
#
_entry.id   AF-A0ABD2C573-F1
#
_cell.length_a   1.000
_cell.length_b   1.000
_cell.length_c   1.000
_cell.angle_alpha   90.00
_cell.angle_beta   90.00
_cell.angle_gamma   90.00
#
_symmetry.space_group_name_H-M   'P 1'
#
loop_
_entity.id
_entity.type
_entity.pdbx_description
1 polymer ?
#
loop_
_entity_poly.entity_id
_entity_poly.type
_entity_poly.pdbx_seq_one_letter_code
_entity_poly.pdbx_strand_id
1 'polypeptide(L)'
;MLFKFTVALSIFIVFATANDVEQYDNHNVQWVGGSFEWPCTTTKSMFKNSGRYISKNVIATRAAIFMDDAYLALPRYKPGVPATLARVSLNDRNCQANLYAFPCWSVQEEGSLKSLQNVVDLFLDPQDILWVLDTGVIHTLEESVRISPPKVVAFNVKTGKLVKTIELDGLTTSSSRLQYVVADYSPDGRVLIYVSDAATRAILVYDVTSGRGYRFVLPKTVTTGSARRDVLYLALIRHSDGSTCLLFTYLSGSRMFSIKTEYLRNGSANDKIQDLGLKPKRLVILGTDNGNALFFRYEGEPIVQRWDTTTAFQPENFQKVYSSTACSLATQVIPDYKRGSMRVLESNFPDYIQGTVGCGADQALNIMFLFPLILLAGSFDFNVDAESLETLMQWSFIDFVLPYDPDFRGRYRPENIVPTGIEVSWKRIFISFPRLRQGVPATLTYIPRNVPLGSSPKLQPYPSWEWHSAGKGEFNCSQLISVYRTRLDRCNRLWVADSGVMTSIDDFRPVCPPKLLVFDLHTDTLVRQYTFPREVLRTNTLLTNLIIDDSRSTSCDDVFVYISDTAGPGLQVFDGANNTSWRVLHASMFPNPDYTIYQIGDETFELPDGIVGLAFSPRLGMVYYQPLATDRLFGVPTSALQAGPLPFGQQLPVTLIGRKSSQGLPLAVNPLDDSIFFSPLTETAIANWQPQTNNQRIVAYNPEKLQFTAELRWTERDYGRIWVLSTRFHKFFNRRASSQEINIRIMRIVPENNLSKNIPLYQYIDPHFSHILYNNTVERQGSIVFVTIPRFIKGIPATFGYVTDDVTPEGNPIIAPYPSWEWNKEGDCNVITSVFRVAIDKCNRLWVLDTGKVGDRQICRPQLHVFSLINNRLIHQYKFPRDQFKDTSLFVTPVVDIRDTNDKCRNTFVYIADVTGFGLLVYDYRYNRSWRIENKLFYPYPSYGTFNINGDTFDLMDGIFALALGPIRSDGDRILYFHSLASKVESWVATSTIRNYSIFVHDSEATPRSFKPFALERQSQSAAEAMNEDGILFFGLLSEISLACWNSKKYPEYGNKNIENILFDRENLQFPSGMKLKYSKKNREEIWILTSSFQRFMTGTLHSNETNFRILAGFVDELVRGTKCDSVTHAHGPVTFPT
;
A
#
# COMPACT_ATOMS: atom_id res chain seq x y z
N MET A 1 -31.89 -27.75 -56.44
CA MET A 1 -31.12 -28.71 -55.60
C MET A 1 -29.72 -28.22 -55.25
N LEU A 2 -28.95 -27.69 -56.22
CA LEU A 2 -27.56 -27.20 -56.02
C LEU A 2 -27.39 -26.22 -54.83
N PHE A 3 -28.41 -25.41 -54.52
CA PHE A 3 -28.37 -24.44 -53.41
C PHE A 3 -28.14 -25.08 -52.02
N LYS A 4 -28.48 -26.37 -51.82
CA LYS A 4 -28.12 -27.09 -50.57
C LYS A 4 -26.63 -27.43 -50.48
N PHE A 5 -25.91 -27.41 -51.60
CA PHE A 5 -24.45 -27.58 -51.64
C PHE A 5 -23.71 -26.25 -51.45
N THR A 6 -24.23 -25.13 -51.98
CA THR A 6 -23.61 -23.81 -51.75
C THR A 6 -23.66 -23.40 -50.29
N VAL A 7 -24.75 -23.69 -49.56
CA VAL A 7 -24.83 -23.45 -48.11
C VAL A 7 -23.76 -24.26 -47.36
N ALA A 8 -23.53 -25.52 -47.74
CA ALA A 8 -22.46 -26.34 -47.17
C ALA A 8 -21.05 -25.80 -47.50
N LEU A 9 -20.87 -25.16 -48.65
CA LEU A 9 -19.58 -24.55 -49.04
C LEU A 9 -19.35 -23.18 -48.38
N SER A 10 -20.40 -22.37 -48.15
CA SER A 10 -20.31 -21.16 -47.32
C SER A 10 -19.91 -21.51 -45.88
N ILE A 11 -20.49 -22.59 -45.34
CA ILE A 11 -20.09 -23.17 -44.04
C ILE A 11 -18.62 -23.61 -44.08
N PHE A 12 -18.09 -24.06 -45.23
CA PHE A 12 -16.68 -24.43 -45.38
C PHE A 12 -15.73 -23.22 -45.58
N ILE A 13 -16.20 -22.10 -46.14
CA ILE A 13 -15.38 -20.91 -46.40
C ILE A 13 -15.33 -19.98 -45.17
N VAL A 14 -16.40 -19.89 -44.38
CA VAL A 14 -16.32 -19.29 -43.03
C VAL A 14 -15.33 -20.07 -42.14
N PHE A 15 -15.25 -21.40 -42.32
CA PHE A 15 -14.22 -22.26 -41.72
C PHE A 15 -12.82 -22.14 -42.35
N ALA A 16 -12.63 -21.34 -43.40
CA ALA A 16 -11.36 -21.15 -44.10
C ALA A 16 -10.80 -19.71 -44.04
N THR A 17 -11.58 -18.74 -43.56
CA THR A 17 -11.13 -17.35 -43.34
C THR A 17 -11.28 -16.90 -41.90
N ALA A 18 -11.09 -17.82 -40.94
CA ALA A 18 -10.81 -17.51 -39.55
C ALA A 18 -9.36 -16.97 -39.38
N ASN A 19 -9.02 -15.94 -40.15
CA ASN A 19 -7.79 -15.18 -40.00
C ASN A 19 -8.04 -14.04 -39.01
N ASP A 20 -7.30 -14.09 -37.89
CA ASP A 20 -6.98 -12.99 -36.98
C ASP A 20 -8.07 -12.41 -36.03
N VAL A 21 -7.70 -12.33 -34.72
CA VAL A 21 -8.30 -11.54 -33.61
C VAL A 21 -9.61 -12.04 -32.97
N GLU A 22 -9.77 -11.91 -31.62
CA GLU A 22 -11.04 -11.67 -30.88
C GLU A 22 -10.90 -11.49 -29.31
N GLN A 23 -12.03 -11.26 -28.62
CA GLN A 23 -12.46 -11.57 -27.22
C GLN A 23 -11.47 -11.88 -26.05
N TYR A 24 -11.28 -10.94 -25.11
CA TYR A 24 -10.99 -11.30 -23.69
C TYR A 24 -12.27 -11.75 -22.98
N ASP A 25 -12.14 -12.49 -21.86
CA ASP A 25 -13.24 -12.91 -20.98
C ASP A 25 -13.92 -11.69 -20.29
N ASN A 26 -14.71 -10.96 -21.08
CA ASN A 26 -15.25 -9.62 -20.84
C ASN A 26 -16.70 -9.69 -20.31
N HIS A 27 -16.98 -10.64 -19.43
CA HIS A 27 -18.36 -11.00 -19.10
C HIS A 27 -19.05 -10.06 -18.08
N ASN A 28 -20.32 -9.79 -18.38
CA ASN A 28 -21.27 -9.08 -17.55
C ASN A 28 -21.95 -10.09 -16.62
N VAL A 29 -22.01 -9.81 -15.31
CA VAL A 29 -22.69 -10.70 -14.35
C VAL A 29 -24.12 -10.22 -14.16
N GLN A 30 -25.10 -11.10 -14.42
CA GLN A 30 -26.52 -10.76 -14.38
C GLN A 30 -27.30 -11.66 -13.42
N TRP A 31 -28.33 -11.10 -12.79
CA TRP A 31 -29.26 -11.86 -11.95
C TRP A 31 -30.65 -11.21 -11.92
N VAL A 32 -31.65 -12.07 -11.74
CA VAL A 32 -33.07 -11.69 -11.71
C VAL A 32 -33.57 -11.80 -10.27
N GLY A 33 -33.93 -10.66 -9.66
CA GLY A 33 -34.37 -10.57 -8.28
C GLY A 33 -33.25 -10.87 -7.29
N GLY A 34 -33.33 -12.03 -6.61
CA GLY A 34 -32.42 -12.39 -5.53
C GLY A 34 -32.15 -13.89 -5.45
N SER A 35 -31.34 -14.39 -6.37
CA SER A 35 -30.90 -15.80 -6.50
C SER A 35 -29.97 -16.23 -5.36
N PHE A 36 -30.45 -16.19 -4.11
CA PHE A 36 -29.63 -16.58 -2.96
C PHE A 36 -29.26 -18.06 -3.00
N GLU A 37 -28.04 -18.37 -2.55
CA GLU A 37 -27.62 -19.74 -2.32
C GLU A 37 -27.89 -20.18 -0.87
N TRP A 38 -28.64 -21.28 -0.73
CA TRP A 38 -29.29 -21.67 0.53
C TRP A 38 -28.56 -22.83 1.18
N PRO A 39 -28.43 -22.87 2.53
CA PRO A 39 -27.74 -23.96 3.22
C PRO A 39 -28.30 -25.36 2.93
N CYS A 40 -29.59 -25.46 2.58
CA CYS A 40 -30.18 -26.63 1.94
C CYS A 40 -31.50 -26.27 1.23
N THR A 41 -32.02 -27.22 0.43
CA THR A 41 -33.32 -27.10 -0.24
C THR A 41 -34.48 -26.90 0.73
N THR A 42 -34.45 -27.52 1.92
CA THR A 42 -35.48 -27.33 2.95
C THR A 42 -35.54 -25.88 3.43
N THR A 43 -34.40 -25.21 3.63
CA THR A 43 -34.37 -23.78 3.99
C THR A 43 -34.88 -22.90 2.83
N LYS A 44 -34.51 -23.23 1.58
CA LYS A 44 -35.00 -22.54 0.37
C LYS A 44 -36.53 -22.61 0.26
N SER A 45 -37.11 -23.79 0.50
CA SER A 45 -38.57 -23.98 0.52
C SER A 45 -39.23 -23.32 1.73
N MET A 46 -38.61 -23.36 2.91
CA MET A 46 -39.12 -22.69 4.11
C MET A 46 -39.25 -21.18 3.90
N PHE A 47 -38.20 -20.51 3.43
CA PHE A 47 -38.21 -19.06 3.21
C PHE A 47 -39.18 -18.64 2.09
N LYS A 48 -39.33 -19.44 1.02
CA LYS A 48 -40.36 -19.21 -0.01
C LYS A 48 -41.78 -19.34 0.58
N ASN A 49 -42.07 -20.45 1.24
CA ASN A 49 -43.39 -20.75 1.77
C ASN A 49 -43.82 -19.80 2.90
N SER A 50 -42.85 -19.25 3.66
CA SER A 50 -43.11 -18.26 4.71
C SER A 50 -43.06 -16.80 4.22
N GLY A 51 -42.95 -16.54 2.92
CA GLY A 51 -42.83 -15.19 2.35
C GLY A 51 -41.54 -14.43 2.73
N ARG A 52 -40.57 -15.07 3.40
CA ARG A 52 -39.27 -14.47 3.77
C ARG A 52 -38.29 -14.40 2.60
N TYR A 53 -38.61 -15.03 1.47
CA TYR A 53 -37.94 -14.83 0.19
C TYR A 53 -38.94 -14.61 -0.94
N ILE A 54 -38.99 -13.38 -1.45
CA ILE A 54 -39.83 -12.92 -2.56
C ILE A 54 -38.89 -12.32 -3.63
N SER A 55 -38.59 -13.07 -4.68
CA SER A 55 -37.57 -12.71 -5.68
C SER A 55 -37.81 -11.32 -6.32
N LYS A 56 -39.06 -10.98 -6.68
CA LYS A 56 -39.44 -9.66 -7.22
C LYS A 56 -39.21 -8.46 -6.28
N ASN A 57 -38.96 -8.71 -5.00
CA ASN A 57 -38.74 -7.67 -4.00
C ASN A 57 -37.25 -7.42 -3.71
N VAL A 58 -36.34 -8.27 -4.21
CA VAL A 58 -34.89 -8.10 -4.09
C VAL A 58 -34.36 -7.26 -5.26
N ILE A 59 -33.56 -6.23 -4.95
CA ILE A 59 -32.82 -5.44 -5.92
C ILE A 59 -31.51 -4.94 -5.29
N ALA A 60 -30.44 -4.89 -6.07
CA ALA A 60 -29.17 -4.28 -5.71
C ALA A 60 -29.17 -2.81 -6.11
N THR A 61 -28.82 -1.95 -5.15
CA THR A 61 -28.64 -0.51 -5.40
C THR A 61 -27.19 -0.11 -5.39
N ARG A 62 -26.36 -0.79 -4.59
CA ARG A 62 -24.94 -0.47 -4.44
C ARG A 62 -24.09 -1.74 -4.49
N ALA A 63 -22.91 -1.59 -5.06
CA ALA A 63 -21.85 -2.57 -5.09
C ALA A 63 -20.53 -1.92 -4.64
N ALA A 64 -19.70 -2.69 -3.95
CA ALA A 64 -18.27 -2.41 -3.80
C ALA A 64 -17.52 -3.65 -4.31
N ILE A 65 -16.55 -3.46 -5.21
CA ILE A 65 -15.82 -4.58 -5.79
C ILE A 65 -14.49 -4.73 -5.08
N PHE A 66 -14.25 -5.93 -4.58
CA PHE A 66 -13.09 -6.26 -3.77
C PHE A 66 -12.58 -7.62 -4.21
N MET A 67 -11.50 -7.56 -4.99
CA MET A 67 -11.07 -8.50 -6.02
C MET A 67 -12.20 -8.95 -6.95
N ASP A 68 -12.97 -9.85 -6.40
CA ASP A 68 -13.55 -11.00 -7.07
C ASP A 68 -15.02 -11.10 -6.76
N ASP A 69 -15.37 -10.65 -5.58
CA ASP A 69 -16.73 -10.47 -5.15
C ASP A 69 -17.13 -9.00 -5.35
N ALA A 70 -18.26 -8.81 -6.02
CA ALA A 70 -19.04 -7.60 -5.86
C ALA A 70 -19.90 -7.76 -4.60
N TYR A 71 -19.56 -7.02 -3.56
CA TYR A 71 -20.35 -6.94 -2.33
C TYR A 71 -21.56 -6.06 -2.61
N LEU A 72 -22.76 -6.61 -2.53
CA LEU A 72 -24.01 -5.95 -2.89
C LEU A 72 -24.77 -5.48 -1.65
N ALA A 73 -25.14 -4.20 -1.63
CA ALA A 73 -26.27 -3.73 -0.86
C ALA A 73 -27.54 -4.18 -1.57
N LEU A 74 -28.32 -5.00 -0.88
CA LEU A 74 -29.66 -5.46 -1.28
C LEU A 74 -30.65 -4.85 -0.29
N PRO A 75 -31.11 -3.61 -0.48
CA PRO A 75 -31.95 -2.97 0.52
C PRO A 75 -33.27 -3.74 0.69
N ARG A 76 -33.70 -3.93 1.94
CA ARG A 76 -35.04 -4.46 2.25
C ARG A 76 -36.10 -3.38 2.00
N TYR A 77 -36.19 -2.86 0.77
CA TYR A 77 -37.15 -1.85 0.35
C TYR A 77 -38.60 -2.36 0.37
N LYS A 78 -38.77 -3.67 0.18
CA LYS A 78 -40.03 -4.43 0.20
C LYS A 78 -39.79 -5.73 1.01
N PRO A 79 -40.83 -6.41 1.53
CA PRO A 79 -40.67 -7.63 2.32
C PRO A 79 -40.11 -8.81 1.52
N GLY A 80 -39.50 -9.77 2.22
CA GLY A 80 -38.99 -10.99 1.60
C GLY A 80 -37.62 -10.83 0.91
N VAL A 81 -36.78 -9.91 1.37
CA VAL A 81 -35.37 -9.79 0.98
C VAL A 81 -34.53 -10.49 2.06
N PRO A 82 -34.17 -11.79 1.90
CA PRO A 82 -33.75 -12.62 3.03
C PRO A 82 -32.36 -12.25 3.58
N ALA A 83 -31.48 -11.68 2.75
CA ALA A 83 -30.22 -11.08 3.14
C ALA A 83 -30.07 -9.71 2.48
N THR A 84 -29.60 -8.73 3.24
CA THR A 84 -29.48 -7.32 2.83
C THR A 84 -28.04 -6.91 2.51
N LEU A 85 -27.05 -7.63 3.02
CA LEU A 85 -25.69 -7.63 2.47
C LEU A 85 -25.37 -9.01 1.92
N ALA A 86 -25.02 -9.03 0.64
CA ALA A 86 -24.55 -10.23 -0.05
C ALA A 86 -23.21 -9.97 -0.72
N ARG A 87 -22.59 -11.04 -1.19
CA ARG A 87 -21.57 -10.99 -2.24
C ARG A 87 -22.08 -11.78 -3.45
N VAL A 88 -21.83 -11.28 -4.65
CA VAL A 88 -21.94 -12.04 -5.90
C VAL A 88 -20.54 -12.20 -6.47
N SER A 89 -20.21 -13.40 -6.91
CA SER A 89 -18.94 -13.68 -7.58
C SER A 89 -18.97 -13.00 -8.96
N LEU A 90 -17.97 -12.17 -9.25
CA LEU A 90 -17.76 -11.60 -10.59
C LEU A 90 -17.13 -12.60 -11.58
N ASN A 91 -17.14 -13.90 -11.26
CA ASN A 91 -17.02 -15.04 -12.19
C ASN A 91 -18.24 -15.97 -12.12
N ASP A 92 -19.33 -15.56 -11.48
CA ASP A 92 -20.57 -16.34 -11.57
C ASP A 92 -21.12 -16.20 -13.00
N ARG A 93 -20.70 -17.15 -13.82
CA ARG A 93 -21.19 -17.42 -15.16
C ARG A 93 -22.24 -18.52 -15.07
N ASN A 94 -23.37 -18.17 -14.45
CA ASN A 94 -24.65 -18.83 -14.64
C ASN A 94 -25.57 -17.83 -15.37
N CYS A 95 -26.62 -18.31 -16.02
CA CYS A 95 -27.68 -17.45 -16.58
C CYS A 95 -28.36 -16.53 -15.54
N GLN A 96 -28.20 -16.85 -14.25
CA GLN A 96 -28.65 -16.08 -13.10
C GLN A 96 -27.65 -16.28 -11.95
N ALA A 97 -26.81 -15.28 -11.68
CA ALA A 97 -25.74 -15.38 -10.70
C ALA A 97 -26.25 -15.55 -9.25
N ASN A 98 -25.53 -16.33 -8.43
CA ASN A 98 -25.93 -16.69 -7.08
C ASN A 98 -25.42 -15.70 -6.03
N LEU A 99 -26.32 -15.31 -5.11
CA LEU A 99 -26.06 -14.33 -4.06
C LEU A 99 -25.75 -15.03 -2.74
N TYR A 100 -24.58 -14.75 -2.17
CA TYR A 100 -24.16 -15.34 -0.90
C TYR A 100 -24.32 -14.32 0.23
N ALA A 101 -25.15 -14.64 1.23
CA ALA A 101 -25.32 -13.86 2.45
C ALA A 101 -23.96 -13.60 3.14
N PHE A 102 -23.52 -12.33 3.20
CA PHE A 102 -22.19 -11.96 3.69
C PHE A 102 -22.26 -11.25 5.05
N PRO A 103 -21.34 -11.54 6.00
CA PRO A 103 -20.35 -12.62 5.98
C PRO A 103 -20.96 -14.01 6.07
N CYS A 104 -22.16 -14.14 6.66
CA CYS A 104 -22.90 -15.39 6.73
C CYS A 104 -24.39 -15.15 7.04
N TRP A 105 -25.21 -16.19 6.86
CA TRP A 105 -26.67 -16.16 7.04
C TRP A 105 -27.15 -15.68 8.42
N SER A 106 -26.43 -15.95 9.52
CA SER A 106 -26.83 -15.48 10.87
C SER A 106 -26.68 -13.96 11.04
N VAL A 107 -25.72 -13.34 10.34
CA VAL A 107 -25.57 -11.88 10.31
C VAL A 107 -26.64 -11.21 9.42
N GLN A 108 -27.42 -11.99 8.68
CA GLN A 108 -28.52 -11.53 7.82
C GLN A 108 -29.92 -11.74 8.43
N GLU A 109 -30.01 -12.14 9.70
CA GLU A 109 -31.29 -12.40 10.35
C GLU A 109 -32.11 -11.13 10.61
N GLU A 110 -33.24 -11.02 9.93
CA GLU A 110 -34.25 -9.99 10.13
C GLU A 110 -34.86 -10.06 11.53
N GLY A 111 -34.98 -8.92 12.22
CA GLY A 111 -35.46 -8.84 13.62
C GLY A 111 -34.35 -8.88 14.68
N SER A 112 -33.16 -9.41 14.37
CA SER A 112 -32.03 -9.46 15.30
C SER A 112 -31.28 -8.13 15.36
N LEU A 113 -31.30 -7.45 16.51
CA LEU A 113 -30.58 -6.17 16.73
C LEU A 113 -29.08 -6.24 16.40
N LYS A 114 -28.45 -7.42 16.54
CA LYS A 114 -27.02 -7.66 16.27
C LYS A 114 -26.73 -7.98 14.79
N SER A 115 -27.75 -8.27 14.00
CA SER A 115 -27.66 -8.62 12.58
C SER A 115 -27.96 -7.40 11.68
N LEU A 116 -27.64 -7.49 10.40
CA LEU A 116 -27.85 -6.45 9.39
C LEU A 116 -29.31 -6.41 8.94
N GLN A 117 -29.97 -5.26 9.15
CA GLN A 117 -31.42 -5.11 8.94
C GLN A 117 -31.75 -4.51 7.58
N ASN A 118 -31.23 -3.34 7.22
CA ASN A 118 -31.38 -2.78 5.87
C ASN A 118 -30.13 -2.00 5.45
N VAL A 119 -29.26 -2.68 4.71
CA VAL A 119 -28.05 -2.12 4.13
C VAL A 119 -28.38 -1.38 2.84
N VAL A 120 -28.04 -0.08 2.79
CA VAL A 120 -28.39 0.80 1.67
C VAL A 120 -27.20 1.27 0.84
N ASP A 121 -26.01 1.34 1.44
CA ASP A 121 -24.78 1.76 0.77
C ASP A 121 -23.52 1.10 1.36
N LEU A 122 -22.47 1.08 0.54
CA LEU A 122 -21.22 0.38 0.75
C LEU A 122 -20.04 1.21 0.29
N PHE A 123 -19.03 1.37 1.15
CA PHE A 123 -17.75 1.97 0.76
C PHE A 123 -16.59 1.06 1.15
N LEU A 124 -15.79 0.65 0.16
CA LEU A 124 -14.49 0.00 0.37
C LEU A 124 -13.41 1.08 0.50
N ASP A 125 -12.61 1.00 1.57
CA ASP A 125 -11.48 1.92 1.79
C ASP A 125 -10.11 1.34 1.39
N PRO A 126 -9.03 2.15 1.33
CA PRO A 126 -7.67 1.68 1.01
C PRO A 126 -6.99 0.85 2.11
N GLN A 127 -7.69 0.48 3.18
CA GLN A 127 -7.24 -0.48 4.19
C GLN A 127 -8.07 -1.77 4.12
N ASP A 128 -8.79 -1.93 3.02
CA ASP A 128 -9.53 -3.14 2.66
C ASP A 128 -10.66 -3.45 3.68
N ILE A 129 -11.25 -2.36 4.18
CA ILE A 129 -12.43 -2.36 5.05
C ILE A 129 -13.65 -1.95 4.23
N LEU A 130 -14.66 -2.82 4.22
CA LEU A 130 -15.99 -2.54 3.70
C LEU A 130 -16.83 -1.89 4.81
N TRP A 131 -17.10 -0.60 4.65
CA TRP A 131 -17.98 0.19 5.51
C TRP A 131 -19.41 0.05 5.03
N VAL A 132 -20.22 -0.66 5.80
CA VAL A 132 -21.59 -1.04 5.48
C VAL A 132 -22.59 -0.15 6.20
N LEU A 133 -23.41 0.61 5.47
CA LEU A 133 -24.45 1.46 6.07
C LEU A 133 -25.77 0.69 6.25
N ASP A 134 -26.01 0.18 7.46
CA ASP A 134 -27.31 -0.36 7.87
C ASP A 134 -28.18 0.74 8.49
N THR A 135 -29.33 1.02 7.86
CA THR A 135 -30.26 2.07 8.31
C THR A 135 -31.16 1.64 9.47
N GLY A 136 -31.25 0.33 9.74
CA GLY A 136 -32.13 -0.25 10.74
C GLY A 136 -33.63 -0.20 10.40
N VAL A 137 -34.02 0.29 9.21
CA VAL A 137 -35.43 0.42 8.77
C VAL A 137 -35.69 -0.41 7.53
N ILE A 138 -36.60 -1.38 7.62
CA ILE A 138 -37.02 -2.24 6.50
C ILE A 138 -38.33 -1.72 5.86
N HIS A 139 -38.67 -2.28 4.70
CA HIS A 139 -39.90 -2.04 3.91
C HIS A 139 -40.10 -0.58 3.49
N THR A 140 -39.02 0.13 3.17
CA THR A 140 -39.03 1.60 2.98
C THR A 140 -39.75 2.12 1.73
N LEU A 141 -40.23 1.24 0.83
CA LEU A 141 -41.13 1.60 -0.28
C LEU A 141 -42.60 1.19 -0.04
N GLU A 142 -42.85 0.45 1.04
CA GLU A 142 -44.19 0.03 1.49
C GLU A 142 -44.43 0.64 2.89
N GLU A 143 -44.89 -0.13 3.88
CA GLU A 143 -44.99 0.34 5.27
C GLU A 143 -43.64 0.20 5.99
N SER A 144 -42.91 1.30 6.14
CA SER A 144 -41.53 1.28 6.66
C SER A 144 -41.46 0.99 8.16
N VAL A 145 -40.81 -0.11 8.56
CA VAL A 145 -40.67 -0.56 9.95
C VAL A 145 -39.24 -0.39 10.45
N ARG A 146 -39.03 0.30 11.58
CA ARG A 146 -37.73 0.38 12.25
C ARG A 146 -37.53 -0.85 13.15
N ILE A 147 -36.51 -1.65 12.84
CA ILE A 147 -36.12 -2.86 13.59
C ILE A 147 -34.96 -2.58 14.54
N SER A 148 -34.02 -1.70 14.16
CA SER A 148 -32.88 -1.33 15.00
C SER A 148 -32.47 0.13 14.80
N PRO A 149 -31.61 0.68 15.68
CA PRO A 149 -30.89 1.91 15.41
C PRO A 149 -30.03 1.81 14.14
N PRO A 150 -29.80 2.92 13.41
CA PRO A 150 -28.88 2.94 12.29
C PRO A 150 -27.44 2.70 12.77
N LYS A 151 -26.65 1.97 11.98
CA LYS A 151 -25.26 1.60 12.30
C LYS A 151 -24.39 1.51 11.05
N VAL A 152 -23.14 1.97 11.14
CA VAL A 152 -22.11 1.62 10.15
C VAL A 152 -21.35 0.40 10.66
N VAL A 153 -21.21 -0.61 9.83
CA VAL A 153 -20.58 -1.88 10.20
C VAL A 153 -19.37 -2.10 9.31
N ALA A 154 -18.18 -2.04 9.91
CA ALA A 154 -16.93 -2.30 9.23
C ALA A 154 -16.68 -3.80 9.18
N PHE A 155 -16.83 -4.41 8.00
CA PHE A 155 -16.32 -5.74 7.75
C PHE A 155 -14.98 -5.61 7.06
N ASN A 156 -13.95 -6.22 7.63
CA ASN A 156 -12.74 -6.44 6.87
C ASN A 156 -13.04 -7.53 5.85
N VAL A 157 -12.93 -7.19 4.56
CA VAL A 157 -13.33 -8.09 3.49
C VAL A 157 -12.26 -9.15 3.20
N LYS A 158 -11.06 -9.04 3.79
CA LYS A 158 -10.03 -10.12 3.85
C LYS A 158 -10.45 -11.38 4.63
N THR A 159 -11.57 -11.29 5.33
CA THR A 159 -11.87 -12.21 6.44
C THR A 159 -13.35 -12.49 6.64
N GLY A 160 -14.23 -11.60 6.17
CA GLY A 160 -15.61 -11.56 6.64
C GLY A 160 -15.73 -11.16 8.12
N LYS A 161 -14.63 -10.77 8.79
CA LYS A 161 -14.68 -10.37 10.20
C LYS A 161 -15.26 -8.99 10.34
N LEU A 162 -16.20 -8.88 11.27
CA LEU A 162 -16.57 -7.62 11.90
C LEU A 162 -15.34 -7.02 12.59
N VAL A 163 -14.87 -5.88 12.10
CA VAL A 163 -13.81 -5.07 12.73
C VAL A 163 -14.42 -4.11 13.75
N LYS A 164 -15.52 -3.45 13.37
CA LYS A 164 -16.14 -2.41 14.17
C LYS A 164 -17.62 -2.27 13.85
N THR A 165 -18.45 -2.13 14.89
CA THR A 165 -19.78 -1.51 14.75
C THR A 165 -19.69 -0.08 15.26
N ILE A 166 -20.27 0.85 14.51
CA ILE A 166 -20.48 2.26 14.86
C ILE A 166 -21.99 2.47 14.94
N GLU A 167 -22.50 2.71 16.14
CA GLU A 167 -23.91 3.03 16.36
C GLU A 167 -24.15 4.51 16.07
N LEU A 168 -25.13 4.82 15.20
CA LEU A 168 -25.45 6.18 14.76
C LEU A 168 -26.66 6.77 15.49
N ASP A 169 -27.24 6.07 16.47
CA ASP A 169 -28.49 6.47 17.15
C ASP A 169 -28.39 7.90 17.71
N GLY A 170 -27.35 8.18 18.50
CA GLY A 170 -27.05 9.50 19.07
C GLY A 170 -26.68 10.60 18.05
N LEU A 171 -26.63 10.29 16.76
CA LEU A 171 -26.38 11.25 15.66
C LEU A 171 -27.58 11.40 14.71
N THR A 172 -28.64 10.62 14.92
CA THR A 172 -29.82 10.58 14.05
C THR A 172 -31.10 10.99 14.78
N THR A 173 -32.16 11.21 14.02
CA THR A 173 -33.50 11.44 14.53
C THR A 173 -34.47 10.43 13.94
N SER A 174 -35.68 10.33 14.48
CA SER A 174 -36.78 9.55 13.87
C SER A 174 -37.09 9.97 12.42
N SER A 175 -36.70 11.19 12.03
CA SER A 175 -36.81 11.74 10.68
C SER A 175 -35.58 11.54 9.78
N SER A 176 -34.46 11.01 10.29
CA SER A 176 -33.24 10.76 9.50
C SER A 176 -33.47 9.76 8.37
N ARG A 177 -32.92 10.08 7.19
CA ARG A 177 -32.88 9.19 6.02
C ARG A 177 -31.45 9.09 5.54
N LEU A 178 -30.73 8.12 6.10
CA LEU A 178 -29.35 7.83 5.72
C LEU A 178 -29.35 7.14 4.36
N GLN A 179 -28.45 7.57 3.47
CA GLN A 179 -28.46 7.11 2.07
C GLN A 179 -27.09 6.76 1.50
N TYR A 180 -26.03 7.46 1.90
CA TYR A 180 -24.67 7.20 1.42
C TYR A 180 -23.69 7.15 2.58
N VAL A 181 -22.64 6.33 2.44
CA VAL A 181 -21.48 6.27 3.32
C VAL A 181 -20.21 6.38 2.50
N VAL A 182 -19.23 7.15 2.96
CA VAL A 182 -17.87 7.14 2.43
C VAL A 182 -16.86 7.21 3.58
N ALA A 183 -15.74 6.50 3.44
CA ALA A 183 -14.63 6.54 4.40
C ALA A 183 -13.47 7.37 3.83
N ASP A 184 -13.01 8.31 4.64
CA ASP A 184 -11.89 9.19 4.35
C ASP A 184 -10.81 8.97 5.40
N TYR A 185 -9.55 8.96 4.97
CA TYR A 185 -8.43 8.93 5.88
C TYR A 185 -7.99 10.37 6.06
N SER A 186 -8.08 10.88 7.28
CA SER A 186 -7.46 12.15 7.61
C SER A 186 -5.95 11.92 7.55
N PRO A 187 -5.22 12.59 6.63
CA PRO A 187 -4.28 11.80 5.85
C PRO A 187 -3.03 11.26 6.59
N ASP A 188 -2.73 11.72 7.82
CA ASP A 188 -1.73 11.03 8.65
C ASP A 188 -2.16 9.59 9.02
N GLY A 189 -3.47 9.37 9.24
CA GLY A 189 -4.01 8.02 9.46
C GLY A 189 -5.26 7.83 10.34
N ARG A 190 -6.04 8.87 10.72
CA ARG A 190 -7.36 8.57 11.36
C ARG A 190 -8.41 8.26 10.31
N VAL A 191 -9.31 7.33 10.64
CA VAL A 191 -10.47 7.02 9.78
C VAL A 191 -11.64 7.90 10.17
N LEU A 192 -12.23 8.61 9.20
CA LEU A 192 -13.50 9.30 9.36
C LEU A 192 -14.53 8.77 8.38
N ILE A 193 -15.73 8.52 8.90
CA ILE A 193 -16.88 8.08 8.13
C ILE A 193 -17.82 9.26 7.95
N TYR A 194 -18.22 9.50 6.70
CA TYR A 194 -19.22 10.49 6.33
C TYR A 194 -20.49 9.78 5.88
N VAL A 195 -21.62 10.07 6.51
CA VAL A 195 -22.93 9.49 6.15
C VAL A 195 -23.90 10.61 5.76
N SER A 196 -24.49 10.57 4.57
CA SER A 196 -25.47 11.59 4.18
C SER A 196 -26.85 11.31 4.80
N ASP A 197 -27.46 12.32 5.43
CA ASP A 197 -28.83 12.32 5.92
C ASP A 197 -29.66 13.32 5.10
N ALA A 198 -30.33 12.80 4.08
CA ALA A 198 -31.05 13.60 3.10
C ALA A 198 -32.26 14.32 3.68
N ALA A 199 -32.95 13.70 4.65
CA ALA A 199 -34.19 14.23 5.21
C ALA A 199 -33.97 15.32 6.25
N THR A 200 -32.91 15.20 7.06
CA THR A 200 -32.56 16.26 8.03
C THR A 200 -31.57 17.29 7.48
N ARG A 201 -31.17 17.15 6.20
CA ARG A 201 -30.25 18.04 5.48
C ARG A 201 -28.91 18.13 6.22
N ALA A 202 -28.26 16.98 6.35
CA ALA A 202 -27.01 16.87 7.10
C ALA A 202 -26.04 15.83 6.50
N ILE A 203 -24.79 15.93 6.91
CA ILE A 203 -23.79 14.87 6.81
C ILE A 203 -23.41 14.52 8.26
N LEU A 204 -23.55 13.26 8.65
CA LEU A 204 -22.98 12.76 9.90
C LEU A 204 -21.48 12.55 9.68
N VAL A 205 -20.67 13.05 10.60
CA VAL A 205 -19.21 12.85 10.62
C VAL A 205 -18.90 11.98 11.82
N TYR A 206 -18.16 10.88 11.64
CA TYR A 206 -17.72 10.02 12.74
C TYR A 206 -16.23 9.70 12.62
N ASP A 207 -15.43 10.20 13.55
CA ASP A 207 -14.02 9.82 13.74
C ASP A 207 -13.97 8.48 14.47
N VAL A 208 -13.60 7.43 13.74
CA VAL A 208 -13.55 6.06 14.27
C VAL A 208 -12.42 5.88 15.26
N THR A 209 -11.31 6.62 15.06
CA THR A 209 -10.10 6.54 15.88
C THR A 209 -10.31 7.20 17.24
N SER A 210 -11.01 8.34 17.32
CA SER A 210 -11.39 8.96 18.59
C SER A 210 -12.72 8.47 19.17
N GLY A 211 -13.51 7.71 18.40
CA GLY A 211 -14.79 7.14 18.81
C GLY A 211 -15.92 8.17 18.96
N ARG A 212 -15.83 9.30 18.23
CA ARG A 212 -16.76 10.42 18.35
C ARG A 212 -17.34 10.77 17.00
N GLY A 213 -18.61 11.15 16.98
CA GLY A 213 -19.21 11.78 15.82
C GLY A 213 -20.05 12.99 16.16
N TYR A 214 -20.41 13.74 15.13
CA TYR A 214 -21.30 14.88 15.20
C TYR A 214 -22.09 15.02 13.90
N ARG A 215 -23.19 15.78 13.93
CA ARG A 215 -24.08 15.98 12.78
C ARG A 215 -23.88 17.37 12.18
N PHE A 216 -23.27 17.46 11.00
CA PHE A 216 -23.10 18.73 10.27
C PHE A 216 -24.34 19.03 9.43
N VAL A 217 -25.02 20.15 9.70
CA VAL A 217 -26.26 20.54 9.00
C VAL A 217 -25.94 21.45 7.82
N LEU A 218 -26.28 21.01 6.60
CA LEU A 218 -25.98 21.75 5.37
C LEU A 218 -26.83 23.04 5.26
N PRO A 219 -26.35 24.16 4.70
CA PRO A 219 -27.09 25.40 4.51
C PRO A 219 -28.37 25.25 3.66
N LYS A 220 -29.30 26.22 3.74
CA LYS A 220 -30.58 26.15 3.00
C LYS A 220 -30.39 26.27 1.48
N THR A 221 -29.31 26.91 1.04
CA THR A 221 -28.91 27.04 -0.38
C THR A 221 -28.69 25.69 -1.06
N VAL A 222 -28.19 24.68 -0.32
CA VAL A 222 -27.99 23.31 -0.81
C VAL A 222 -29.32 22.64 -1.20
N THR A 223 -30.42 23.03 -0.54
CA THR A 223 -31.78 22.59 -0.84
C THR A 223 -32.55 23.53 -1.78
N THR A 224 -31.94 24.56 -2.36
CA THR A 224 -32.63 25.47 -3.30
C THR A 224 -33.02 24.72 -4.57
N GLY A 225 -34.30 24.83 -4.95
CA GLY A 225 -34.90 24.08 -6.05
C GLY A 225 -35.24 22.61 -5.74
N SER A 226 -34.79 22.07 -4.60
CA SER A 226 -35.02 20.67 -4.24
C SER A 226 -36.45 20.41 -3.78
N ALA A 227 -37.01 19.27 -4.16
CA ALA A 227 -38.26 18.76 -3.59
C ALA A 227 -38.09 18.36 -2.12
N ARG A 228 -39.16 18.44 -1.32
CA ARG A 228 -39.14 17.88 0.04
C ARG A 228 -39.14 16.36 -0.01
N ARG A 229 -38.13 15.73 0.61
CA ARG A 229 -37.86 14.27 0.66
C ARG A 229 -37.27 13.69 -0.63
N ASP A 230 -36.08 14.15 -1.00
CA ASP A 230 -35.35 13.67 -2.18
C ASP A 230 -33.89 13.29 -1.82
N VAL A 231 -33.18 12.59 -2.72
CA VAL A 231 -31.87 11.95 -2.51
C VAL A 231 -30.75 12.97 -2.35
N LEU A 232 -29.93 12.82 -1.30
CA LEU A 232 -28.69 13.59 -1.09
C LEU A 232 -27.49 12.71 -1.42
N TYR A 233 -26.97 12.83 -2.64
CA TYR A 233 -25.76 12.15 -3.07
C TYR A 233 -24.54 12.67 -2.31
N LEU A 234 -23.60 11.75 -2.05
CA LEU A 234 -22.30 12.03 -1.47
C LEU A 234 -21.24 11.23 -2.24
N ALA A 235 -20.19 11.90 -2.71
CA ALA A 235 -19.06 11.26 -3.39
C ALA A 235 -17.75 11.87 -2.87
N LEU A 236 -16.83 11.00 -2.46
CA LEU A 236 -15.50 11.40 -2.02
C LEU A 236 -14.55 11.43 -3.23
N ILE A 237 -14.08 12.63 -3.56
CA ILE A 237 -13.05 12.89 -4.55
C ILE A 237 -11.71 12.97 -3.83
N ARG A 238 -10.68 12.36 -4.43
CA ARG A 238 -9.31 12.36 -3.94
C ARG A 238 -8.44 13.00 -5.02
N HIS A 239 -8.06 14.24 -4.81
CA HIS A 239 -7.21 14.95 -5.74
C HIS A 239 -5.78 14.44 -5.67
N SER A 240 -5.06 14.56 -6.78
CA SER A 240 -3.67 14.07 -6.92
C SER A 240 -2.65 14.79 -6.04
N ASP A 241 -3.02 15.93 -5.44
CA ASP A 241 -2.23 16.63 -4.41
C ASP A 241 -2.32 15.97 -3.02
N GLY A 242 -3.26 15.05 -2.81
CA GLY A 242 -3.58 14.42 -1.52
C GLY A 242 -4.71 15.11 -0.77
N SER A 243 -5.26 16.21 -1.29
CA SER A 243 -6.46 16.84 -0.74
C SER A 243 -7.70 16.03 -1.09
N THR A 244 -8.65 15.92 -0.15
CA THR A 244 -9.90 15.19 -0.37
C THR A 244 -11.10 16.12 -0.17
N CYS A 245 -12.13 15.97 -1.01
CA CYS A 245 -13.36 16.74 -0.89
C CYS A 245 -14.60 15.86 -1.07
N LEU A 246 -15.65 16.20 -0.34
CA LEU A 246 -16.97 15.61 -0.55
C LEU A 246 -17.71 16.47 -1.56
N LEU A 247 -17.99 15.88 -2.72
CA LEU A 247 -19.00 16.35 -3.65
C LEU A 247 -20.37 15.90 -3.18
N PHE A 248 -21.34 16.82 -3.12
CA PHE A 248 -22.70 16.50 -2.73
C PHE A 248 -23.74 17.38 -3.45
N THR A 249 -24.90 16.79 -3.71
CA THR A 249 -26.05 17.49 -4.31
C THR A 249 -27.33 16.73 -3.99
N TYR A 250 -28.44 17.46 -3.85
CA TYR A 250 -29.77 16.86 -3.93
C TYR A 250 -30.12 16.56 -5.39
N LEU A 251 -30.71 15.40 -5.69
CA LEU A 251 -31.11 15.02 -7.06
C LEU A 251 -31.87 16.15 -7.78
N SER A 252 -32.98 16.61 -7.19
CA SER A 252 -33.82 17.72 -7.69
C SER A 252 -33.29 19.13 -7.41
N GLY A 253 -32.23 19.30 -6.60
CA GLY A 253 -31.59 20.60 -6.42
C GLY A 253 -31.00 21.13 -7.73
N SER A 254 -30.83 22.44 -7.87
CA SER A 254 -30.35 23.05 -9.12
C SER A 254 -28.83 23.16 -9.25
N ARG A 255 -28.06 22.89 -8.19
CA ARG A 255 -26.61 23.18 -8.12
C ARG A 255 -25.80 22.00 -7.59
N MET A 256 -24.51 22.01 -7.92
CA MET A 256 -23.51 21.04 -7.47
C MET A 256 -22.62 21.70 -6.41
N PHE A 257 -22.29 20.99 -5.32
CA PHE A 257 -21.51 21.55 -4.21
C PHE A 257 -20.30 20.68 -3.85
N SER A 258 -19.27 21.30 -3.30
CA SER A 258 -18.16 20.62 -2.64
C SER A 258 -17.92 21.15 -1.23
N ILE A 259 -17.29 20.33 -0.40
CA ILE A 259 -16.61 20.77 0.82
C ILE A 259 -15.32 19.97 0.98
N LYS A 260 -14.19 20.64 1.22
CA LYS A 260 -12.95 19.94 1.58
C LYS A 260 -13.17 19.22 2.91
N THR A 261 -12.79 17.94 2.95
CA THR A 261 -13.00 17.06 4.12
C THR A 261 -12.40 17.66 5.39
N GLU A 262 -11.26 18.35 5.30
CA GLU A 262 -10.61 19.10 6.39
C GLU A 262 -11.57 19.93 7.26
N TYR A 263 -12.58 20.55 6.66
CA TYR A 263 -13.53 21.37 7.38
C TYR A 263 -14.48 20.52 8.22
N LEU A 264 -14.91 19.36 7.68
CA LEU A 264 -15.69 18.35 8.40
C LEU A 264 -14.85 17.60 9.45
N ARG A 265 -13.58 17.27 9.15
CA ARG A 265 -12.70 16.51 10.05
C ARG A 265 -12.54 17.19 11.40
N ASN A 266 -12.20 18.49 11.38
CA ASN A 266 -11.97 19.28 12.59
C ASN A 266 -13.16 20.26 12.82
N GLY A 267 -14.40 19.80 12.67
CA GLY A 267 -15.63 20.46 13.17
C GLY A 267 -16.02 21.85 12.64
N SER A 268 -15.34 22.40 11.63
CA SER A 268 -15.42 23.82 11.23
C SER A 268 -16.11 24.04 9.87
N ALA A 269 -17.07 23.19 9.53
CA ALA A 269 -17.68 23.12 8.19
C ALA A 269 -18.71 24.23 7.88
N ASN A 270 -19.13 25.01 8.87
CA ASN A 270 -20.01 26.16 8.68
C ASN A 270 -19.40 27.15 7.69
N ASP A 271 -20.17 27.54 6.68
CA ASP A 271 -19.79 28.51 5.64
C ASP A 271 -18.50 28.15 4.85
N LYS A 272 -18.14 26.85 4.82
CA LYS A 272 -17.02 26.29 4.02
C LYS A 272 -17.47 25.42 2.84
N ILE A 273 -18.74 25.55 2.45
CA ILE A 273 -19.30 24.86 1.28
C ILE A 273 -19.10 25.74 0.04
N GLN A 274 -18.46 25.16 -0.97
CA GLN A 274 -18.27 25.78 -2.28
C GLN A 274 -19.43 25.36 -3.20
N ASP A 275 -19.94 26.34 -3.94
CA ASP A 275 -20.91 26.14 -5.02
C ASP A 275 -20.13 26.01 -6.34
N LEU A 276 -20.28 24.87 -7.01
CA LEU A 276 -19.54 24.53 -8.24
C LEU A 276 -20.25 24.98 -9.52
N GLY A 277 -21.52 25.39 -9.42
CA GLY A 277 -22.32 25.83 -10.57
C GLY A 277 -23.70 25.18 -10.66
N LEU A 278 -24.44 25.57 -11.70
CA LEU A 278 -25.74 25.01 -12.05
C LEU A 278 -25.58 23.62 -12.68
N LYS A 279 -26.45 22.68 -12.32
CA LYS A 279 -26.53 21.38 -12.98
C LYS A 279 -27.35 21.52 -14.27
N PRO A 280 -26.84 21.11 -15.46
CA PRO A 280 -27.55 21.30 -16.74
C PRO A 280 -28.91 20.61 -16.79
N LYS A 281 -29.00 19.44 -16.14
CA LYS A 281 -30.24 18.75 -15.77
C LYS A 281 -30.05 18.16 -14.37
N ARG A 282 -31.11 17.62 -13.77
CA ARG A 282 -30.99 16.79 -12.56
C ARG A 282 -30.06 15.61 -12.84
N LEU A 283 -29.07 15.39 -11.98
CA LEU A 283 -28.08 14.32 -12.14
C LEU A 283 -28.13 13.34 -10.98
N VAL A 284 -27.96 12.07 -11.33
CA VAL A 284 -27.75 10.92 -10.45
C VAL A 284 -26.24 10.70 -10.39
N ILE A 285 -25.62 10.92 -9.23
CA ILE A 285 -24.22 10.51 -9.03
C ILE A 285 -24.19 8.98 -8.98
N LEU A 286 -23.33 8.40 -9.80
CA LEU A 286 -23.15 6.96 -9.92
C LEU A 286 -21.89 6.48 -9.21
N GLY A 287 -20.83 7.29 -9.14
CA GLY A 287 -19.62 6.94 -8.40
C GLY A 287 -18.41 7.77 -8.81
N THR A 288 -17.21 7.30 -8.46
CA THR A 288 -15.93 7.94 -8.77
C THR A 288 -14.91 6.89 -9.24
N ASP A 289 -13.84 7.31 -9.92
CA ASP A 289 -12.63 6.48 -10.10
C ASP A 289 -11.77 6.39 -8.82
N ASN A 290 -12.28 6.94 -7.70
CA ASN A 290 -11.57 7.17 -6.44
C ASN A 290 -10.33 8.09 -6.56
N GLY A 291 -10.18 8.77 -7.69
CA GLY A 291 -9.28 9.89 -7.90
C GLY A 291 -10.09 11.16 -8.21
N ASN A 292 -9.87 11.72 -9.41
CA ASN A 292 -10.46 12.98 -9.87
C ASN A 292 -11.78 12.84 -10.65
N ALA A 293 -12.19 11.67 -11.15
CA ALA A 293 -13.37 11.58 -12.00
C ALA A 293 -14.66 11.29 -11.21
N LEU A 294 -15.69 12.08 -11.49
CA LEU A 294 -17.07 11.81 -11.09
C LEU A 294 -17.83 11.17 -12.25
N PHE A 295 -18.45 10.02 -12.01
CA PHE A 295 -19.37 9.38 -12.93
C PHE A 295 -20.81 9.67 -12.51
N PHE A 296 -21.62 10.11 -13.46
CA PHE A 296 -23.03 10.44 -13.24
C PHE A 296 -23.86 10.18 -14.50
N ARG A 297 -25.17 10.28 -14.38
CA ARG A 297 -26.09 10.37 -15.53
C ARG A 297 -27.18 11.39 -15.22
N TYR A 298 -27.93 11.82 -16.22
CA TYR A 298 -29.13 12.63 -15.96
C TYR A 298 -30.31 11.76 -15.53
N GLU A 299 -31.24 12.35 -14.77
CA GLU A 299 -32.46 11.68 -14.33
C GLU A 299 -33.26 11.15 -15.54
N GLY A 300 -33.69 9.88 -15.49
CA GLY A 300 -34.37 9.19 -16.60
C GLY A 300 -33.50 8.83 -17.81
N GLU A 301 -32.30 9.39 -17.98
CA GLU A 301 -31.44 9.11 -19.14
C GLU A 301 -30.51 7.91 -18.90
N PRO A 302 -30.27 7.03 -19.92
CA PRO A 302 -29.40 5.86 -19.80
C PRO A 302 -27.90 6.17 -20.00
N ILE A 303 -27.57 7.38 -20.49
CA ILE A 303 -26.21 7.77 -20.83
C ILE A 303 -25.42 8.13 -19.57
N VAL A 304 -24.34 7.41 -19.32
CA VAL A 304 -23.35 7.69 -18.28
C VAL A 304 -22.31 8.67 -18.81
N GLN A 305 -22.11 9.76 -18.07
CA GLN A 305 -21.06 10.74 -18.29
C GLN A 305 -19.96 10.63 -17.23
N ARG A 306 -18.72 10.88 -17.65
CA ARG A 306 -17.55 11.13 -16.82
C ARG A 306 -17.27 12.64 -16.83
N TRP A 307 -17.05 13.23 -15.67
CA TRP A 307 -16.51 14.58 -15.52
C TRP A 307 -15.23 14.50 -14.69
N ASP A 308 -14.17 15.14 -15.17
CA ASP A 308 -12.93 15.28 -14.41
C ASP A 308 -13.04 16.50 -13.49
N THR A 309 -13.08 16.27 -12.17
CA THR A 309 -13.40 17.31 -11.18
C THR A 309 -12.31 18.37 -11.01
N THR A 310 -11.18 18.22 -11.71
CA THR A 310 -10.16 19.26 -11.86
C THR A 310 -10.60 20.38 -12.83
N THR A 311 -11.54 20.11 -13.75
CA THR A 311 -12.09 21.11 -14.67
C THR A 311 -13.34 21.78 -14.09
N ALA A 312 -13.74 22.92 -14.64
CA ALA A 312 -15.01 23.56 -14.28
C ALA A 312 -16.21 22.62 -14.52
N PHE A 313 -17.20 22.67 -13.63
CA PHE A 313 -18.43 21.88 -13.73
C PHE A 313 -19.36 22.47 -14.81
N GLN A 314 -19.10 22.12 -16.07
CA GLN A 314 -19.73 22.68 -17.27
C GLN A 314 -19.96 21.58 -18.32
N PRO A 315 -21.07 21.61 -19.10
CA PRO A 315 -21.43 20.58 -20.09
C PRO A 315 -20.30 20.14 -21.02
N GLU A 316 -19.46 21.09 -21.42
CA GLU A 316 -18.36 20.96 -22.37
C GLU A 316 -17.26 20.01 -21.86
N ASN A 317 -17.16 19.86 -20.53
CA ASN A 317 -16.20 18.98 -19.86
C ASN A 317 -16.77 17.58 -19.54
N PHE A 318 -17.99 17.24 -19.98
CA PHE A 318 -18.69 16.01 -19.62
C PHE A 318 -18.64 14.96 -20.74
N GLN A 319 -17.70 14.02 -20.62
CA GLN A 319 -17.44 12.95 -21.59
C GLN A 319 -18.53 11.86 -21.49
N LYS A 320 -19.15 11.45 -22.59
CA LYS A 320 -20.03 10.26 -22.61
C LYS A 320 -19.16 9.01 -22.65
N VAL A 321 -19.33 8.10 -21.68
CA VAL A 321 -18.46 6.93 -21.52
C VAL A 321 -19.19 5.59 -21.62
N TYR A 322 -20.52 5.58 -21.43
CA TYR A 322 -21.35 4.38 -21.53
C TYR A 322 -22.82 4.75 -21.74
N SER A 323 -23.64 3.81 -22.22
CA SER A 323 -25.10 3.92 -22.24
C SER A 323 -25.71 2.59 -21.79
N SER A 324 -26.62 2.65 -20.83
CA SER A 324 -27.39 1.48 -20.41
C SER A 324 -28.24 0.90 -21.53
N THR A 325 -28.56 -0.39 -21.41
CA THR A 325 -29.49 -1.09 -22.30
C THR A 325 -30.90 -0.51 -22.23
N ALA A 326 -31.73 -0.75 -23.25
CA ALA A 326 -33.11 -0.27 -23.26
C ALA A 326 -33.89 -0.81 -22.04
N CYS A 327 -34.67 0.05 -21.40
CA CYS A 327 -35.37 -0.16 -20.12
C CYS A 327 -34.49 -0.34 -18.86
N SER A 328 -33.16 -0.37 -18.99
CA SER A 328 -32.22 -0.41 -17.86
C SER A 328 -31.64 0.97 -17.58
N LEU A 329 -31.30 1.25 -16.32
CA LEU A 329 -30.60 2.46 -15.91
C LEU A 329 -29.46 2.11 -14.96
N ALA A 330 -28.27 2.66 -15.21
CA ALA A 330 -27.17 2.62 -14.26
C ALA A 330 -27.60 3.16 -12.89
N THR A 331 -27.39 2.39 -11.84
CA THR A 331 -27.61 2.78 -10.45
C THR A 331 -26.30 3.18 -9.78
N GLN A 332 -25.18 2.55 -10.15
CA GLN A 332 -23.82 2.89 -9.68
C GLN A 332 -22.78 2.63 -10.77
N VAL A 333 -21.65 3.34 -10.68
CA VAL A 333 -20.41 3.09 -11.41
C VAL A 333 -19.32 2.84 -10.38
N ILE A 334 -18.68 1.68 -10.43
CA ILE A 334 -17.74 1.20 -9.42
C ILE A 334 -16.37 1.03 -10.07
N PRO A 335 -15.28 1.56 -9.48
CA PRO A 335 -13.95 1.16 -9.88
C PRO A 335 -13.76 -0.27 -9.39
N ASP A 336 -13.79 -1.22 -10.32
CA ASP A 336 -13.14 -2.48 -10.06
C ASP A 336 -11.63 -2.18 -10.10
N TYR A 337 -10.85 -2.40 -9.05
CA TYR A 337 -9.39 -2.24 -9.13
C TYR A 337 -8.73 -3.54 -9.57
N LYS A 338 -9.28 -4.66 -9.08
CA LYS A 338 -8.90 -5.96 -9.60
C LYS A 338 -9.40 -6.16 -11.02
N ARG A 339 -10.45 -5.50 -11.51
CA ARG A 339 -10.77 -5.48 -12.95
C ARG A 339 -10.42 -4.24 -13.70
N GLY A 340 -10.05 -3.16 -13.02
CA GLY A 340 -9.53 -1.91 -13.56
C GLY A 340 -10.53 -1.12 -14.41
N SER A 341 -11.45 -1.82 -15.07
CA SER A 341 -12.64 -1.29 -15.69
C SER A 341 -13.48 -0.65 -14.62
N MET A 342 -14.06 0.49 -14.96
CA MET A 342 -15.28 0.87 -14.29
C MET A 342 -16.34 -0.19 -14.62
N ARG A 343 -16.99 -0.77 -13.62
CA ARG A 343 -18.20 -1.58 -13.84
C ARG A 343 -19.44 -0.73 -13.57
N VAL A 344 -20.46 -0.94 -14.38
CA VAL A 344 -21.77 -0.29 -14.27
C VAL A 344 -22.72 -1.29 -13.63
N LEU A 345 -23.18 -1.00 -12.42
CA LEU A 345 -24.37 -1.64 -11.87
C LEU A 345 -25.57 -0.99 -12.55
N GLU A 346 -26.33 -1.74 -13.34
CA GLU A 346 -27.60 -1.29 -13.94
C GLU A 346 -28.74 -2.26 -13.67
N SER A 347 -29.97 -1.75 -13.73
CA SER A 347 -31.18 -2.58 -13.58
C SER A 347 -32.41 -1.90 -14.15
N ASN A 348 -33.50 -2.65 -14.31
CA ASN A 348 -34.85 -2.11 -14.53
C ASN A 348 -35.47 -1.53 -13.24
N PHE A 349 -34.69 -0.72 -12.52
CA PHE A 349 -35.11 0.01 -11.33
C PHE A 349 -36.47 0.74 -11.48
N PRO A 350 -36.81 1.39 -12.62
CA PRO A 350 -38.14 1.98 -12.80
C PRO A 350 -39.29 0.96 -12.67
N ASP A 351 -39.13 -0.25 -13.20
CA ASP A 351 -40.14 -1.31 -13.11
C ASP A 351 -40.19 -1.95 -11.72
N TYR A 352 -39.06 -2.04 -11.04
CA TYR A 352 -39.02 -2.45 -9.63
C TYR A 352 -39.81 -1.48 -8.75
N ILE A 353 -39.64 -0.16 -8.95
CA ILE A 353 -40.40 0.87 -8.22
C ILE A 353 -41.90 0.81 -8.56
N GLN A 354 -42.25 0.64 -9.84
CA GLN A 354 -43.65 0.51 -10.27
C GLN A 354 -44.30 -0.83 -9.89
N GLY A 355 -43.51 -1.86 -9.54
CA GLY A 355 -44.00 -3.20 -9.24
C GLY A 355 -44.36 -4.02 -10.48
N THR A 356 -43.94 -3.58 -11.67
CA THR A 356 -44.16 -4.21 -12.99
C THR A 356 -43.14 -5.31 -13.31
N VAL A 357 -42.06 -5.42 -12.53
CA VAL A 357 -41.11 -6.54 -12.56
C VAL A 357 -41.81 -7.91 -12.42
N GLY A 358 -41.41 -8.86 -13.26
CA GLY A 358 -41.99 -10.21 -13.31
C GLY A 358 -41.53 -11.12 -12.16
N CYS A 359 -40.57 -12.00 -12.45
CA CYS A 359 -40.04 -12.97 -11.47
C CYS A 359 -38.96 -12.37 -10.54
N GLY A 360 -38.44 -11.19 -10.86
CA GLY A 360 -37.34 -10.50 -10.21
C GLY A 360 -37.14 -9.13 -10.85
N ALA A 361 -36.38 -8.23 -10.21
CA ALA A 361 -35.78 -7.11 -10.92
C ALA A 361 -34.56 -7.60 -11.71
N ASP A 362 -34.44 -7.21 -12.97
CA ASP A 362 -33.35 -7.62 -13.84
C ASP A 362 -32.16 -6.68 -13.58
N GLN A 363 -31.02 -7.26 -13.20
CA GLN A 363 -29.85 -6.54 -12.67
C GLN A 363 -28.57 -7.06 -13.32
N ALA A 364 -27.63 -6.15 -13.57
CA ALA A 364 -26.37 -6.46 -14.24
C ALA A 364 -25.19 -5.64 -13.70
N LEU A 365 -24.02 -6.26 -13.60
CA LEU A 365 -22.72 -5.61 -13.39
C LEU A 365 -21.91 -5.65 -14.70
N ASN A 366 -22.21 -4.70 -15.58
CA ASN A 366 -21.64 -4.60 -16.92
C ASN A 366 -20.24 -3.97 -16.91
N ILE A 367 -19.39 -4.28 -17.90
CA ILE A 367 -18.10 -3.60 -18.11
C ILE A 367 -18.30 -2.27 -18.85
N MET A 368 -17.66 -1.19 -18.38
CA MET A 368 -17.63 0.11 -19.07
C MET A 368 -16.54 0.13 -20.17
N PHE A 369 -16.91 -0.25 -21.39
CA PHE A 369 -16.04 -0.03 -22.55
C PHE A 369 -16.11 1.42 -23.03
N LEU A 370 -14.95 2.09 -23.12
CA LEU A 370 -14.83 3.41 -23.73
C LEU A 370 -15.04 3.29 -25.26
N PHE A 371 -16.24 3.67 -25.72
CA PHE A 371 -16.61 3.63 -27.13
C PHE A 371 -15.70 4.50 -28.01
N PRO A 372 -15.09 3.94 -29.08
CA PRO A 372 -14.93 4.66 -30.33
C PRO A 372 -16.32 4.98 -30.88
N LEU A 373 -16.57 6.21 -31.36
CA LEU A 373 -17.82 6.50 -32.06
C LEU A 373 -17.84 5.75 -33.40
N ILE A 374 -18.81 4.85 -33.60
CA ILE A 374 -19.72 4.83 -34.77
C ILE A 374 -20.91 3.85 -34.54
N LEU A 375 -22.06 4.45 -34.26
CA LEU A 375 -23.44 4.14 -34.68
C LEU A 375 -23.92 2.69 -35.01
N LEU A 376 -24.98 2.32 -34.26
CA LEU A 376 -26.27 1.71 -34.68
C LEU A 376 -26.50 0.17 -34.70
N ALA A 377 -27.14 -0.27 -33.59
CA ALA A 377 -28.36 -1.12 -33.50
C ALA A 377 -28.34 -2.61 -33.95
N GLY A 378 -28.86 -3.52 -33.10
CA GLY A 378 -28.94 -4.96 -33.47
C GLY A 378 -29.65 -5.97 -32.54
N SER A 379 -29.73 -5.75 -31.21
CA SER A 379 -30.64 -6.43 -30.24
C SER A 379 -30.66 -7.99 -30.12
N PHE A 380 -30.15 -8.52 -28.98
CA PHE A 380 -30.45 -9.83 -28.33
C PHE A 380 -29.94 -11.13 -29.04
N ASP A 381 -29.53 -12.23 -28.39
CA ASP A 381 -29.51 -12.70 -26.97
C ASP A 381 -28.35 -13.73 -26.72
N PHE A 382 -28.08 -14.15 -25.46
CA PHE A 382 -27.56 -15.47 -24.95
C PHE A 382 -26.58 -15.45 -23.73
N ASN A 383 -26.32 -16.64 -23.13
CA ASN A 383 -25.75 -16.89 -21.77
C ASN A 383 -24.22 -17.20 -21.71
N VAL A 384 -23.68 -17.48 -20.50
CA VAL A 384 -22.25 -17.77 -20.19
C VAL A 384 -22.10 -18.87 -19.10
N ASP A 385 -21.05 -19.72 -19.14
CA ASP A 385 -20.80 -20.92 -18.26
C ASP A 385 -19.47 -20.91 -17.43
N ALA A 386 -19.47 -21.46 -16.19
CA ALA A 386 -18.43 -21.29 -15.13
C ALA A 386 -17.08 -22.07 -15.23
N GLU A 387 -16.14 -21.78 -14.31
CA GLU A 387 -14.85 -22.49 -14.11
C GLU A 387 -14.68 -23.01 -12.67
N SER A 388 -13.93 -24.10 -12.46
CA SER A 388 -13.85 -24.83 -11.18
C SER A 388 -12.41 -25.21 -10.72
N LEU A 389 -12.29 -25.60 -9.44
CA LEU A 389 -11.01 -25.98 -8.78
C LEU A 389 -10.88 -27.48 -8.53
N GLU A 390 -10.04 -28.14 -9.33
CA GLU A 390 -9.67 -29.54 -9.17
C GLU A 390 -8.55 -29.70 -8.13
N THR A 391 -8.85 -30.34 -7.00
CA THR A 391 -7.83 -30.67 -5.99
C THR A 391 -7.02 -31.87 -6.45
N LEU A 392 -5.77 -31.65 -6.85
CA LEU A 392 -4.89 -32.71 -7.32
C LEU A 392 -4.27 -33.48 -6.14
N MET A 393 -3.68 -32.77 -5.18
CA MET A 393 -3.08 -33.33 -3.97
C MET A 393 -3.32 -32.43 -2.76
N GLN A 394 -3.31 -33.00 -1.56
CA GLN A 394 -3.50 -32.25 -0.32
C GLN A 394 -2.86 -32.95 0.88
N TRP A 395 -2.50 -32.20 1.90
CA TRP A 395 -1.85 -32.70 3.12
C TRP A 395 -2.36 -31.95 4.36
N SER A 396 -2.47 -32.64 5.50
CA SER A 396 -2.59 -31.98 6.80
C SER A 396 -1.23 -31.46 7.23
N PHE A 397 -0.26 -32.34 7.44
CA PHE A 397 1.15 -32.01 7.35
C PHE A 397 1.82 -32.83 6.24
N ILE A 398 2.96 -32.31 5.77
CA ILE A 398 3.82 -32.98 4.79
C ILE A 398 4.34 -34.31 5.35
N ASP A 399 4.70 -35.23 4.47
CA ASP A 399 5.44 -36.44 4.79
C ASP A 399 6.46 -36.75 3.67
N PHE A 400 7.59 -37.33 4.04
CA PHE A 400 8.73 -37.59 3.16
C PHE A 400 9.02 -39.10 3.09
N VAL A 401 9.69 -39.54 2.02
CA VAL A 401 10.32 -40.87 1.97
C VAL A 401 11.64 -40.80 2.75
N LEU A 402 11.54 -40.61 4.07
CA LEU A 402 12.67 -40.50 4.99
C LEU A 402 13.53 -41.77 4.95
N PRO A 403 14.86 -41.67 4.97
CA PRO A 403 15.74 -42.82 5.10
C PRO A 403 15.58 -43.49 6.47
N TYR A 404 16.16 -44.68 6.65
CA TYR A 404 16.25 -45.34 7.95
C TYR A 404 17.38 -44.73 8.80
N ASP A 405 17.25 -43.42 9.05
CA ASP A 405 18.23 -42.58 9.73
C ASP A 405 17.57 -41.96 10.99
N PRO A 406 18.06 -42.30 12.20
CA PRO A 406 17.52 -41.75 13.44
C PRO A 406 17.63 -40.23 13.56
N ASP A 407 18.67 -39.60 13.02
CA ASP A 407 18.88 -38.15 13.11
C ASP A 407 17.83 -37.38 12.30
N PHE A 408 17.55 -37.82 11.07
CA PHE A 408 16.48 -37.23 10.26
C PHE A 408 15.13 -37.33 10.98
N ARG A 409 14.81 -38.48 11.58
CA ARG A 409 13.55 -38.67 12.33
C ARG A 409 13.51 -37.84 13.62
N GLY A 410 14.61 -37.76 14.36
CA GLY A 410 14.70 -37.02 15.61
C GLY A 410 14.59 -35.50 15.44
N ARG A 411 15.02 -34.97 14.29
CA ARG A 411 14.98 -33.53 13.94
C ARG A 411 13.75 -33.11 13.13
N TYR A 412 13.04 -34.05 12.51
CA TYR A 412 11.83 -33.79 11.74
C TYR A 412 10.72 -33.13 12.57
N ARG A 413 10.20 -31.99 12.14
CA ARG A 413 9.09 -31.26 12.79
C ARG A 413 8.03 -30.90 11.75
N PRO A 414 7.06 -31.78 11.45
CA PRO A 414 6.09 -31.59 10.36
C PRO A 414 5.31 -30.26 10.44
N GLU A 415 5.05 -29.77 11.65
CA GLU A 415 4.40 -28.49 11.96
C GLU A 415 5.24 -27.25 11.55
N ASN A 416 6.55 -27.41 11.36
CA ASN A 416 7.48 -26.36 10.94
C ASN A 416 7.71 -26.33 9.41
N ILE A 417 6.93 -27.07 8.61
CA ILE A 417 7.17 -27.25 7.17
C ILE A 417 6.03 -26.65 6.34
N VAL A 418 6.36 -25.67 5.49
CA VAL A 418 5.45 -25.07 4.51
C VAL A 418 6.15 -24.88 3.16
N PRO A 419 5.51 -25.21 2.02
CA PRO A 419 6.08 -24.99 0.69
C PRO A 419 5.85 -23.56 0.19
N THR A 420 6.77 -23.04 -0.63
CA THR A 420 6.71 -21.66 -1.20
C THR A 420 6.77 -21.60 -2.72
N GLY A 421 6.86 -22.76 -3.39
CA GLY A 421 6.94 -22.84 -4.85
C GLY A 421 6.64 -24.24 -5.37
N ILE A 422 6.02 -24.31 -6.54
CA ILE A 422 5.85 -25.53 -7.35
C ILE A 422 6.33 -25.27 -8.78
N GLU A 423 6.82 -26.31 -9.44
CA GLU A 423 7.18 -26.26 -10.86
C GLU A 423 6.80 -27.58 -11.54
N VAL A 424 6.12 -27.51 -12.69
CA VAL A 424 5.44 -28.66 -13.31
C VAL A 424 6.18 -29.11 -14.58
N SER A 425 6.81 -30.29 -14.51
CA SER A 425 7.45 -30.93 -15.66
C SER A 425 6.56 -32.01 -16.28
N TRP A 426 7.01 -32.58 -17.40
CA TRP A 426 6.32 -33.66 -18.12
C TRP A 426 5.84 -34.81 -17.22
N LYS A 427 6.71 -35.31 -16.34
CA LYS A 427 6.48 -36.52 -15.51
C LYS A 427 6.46 -36.26 -14.00
N ARG A 428 7.01 -35.13 -13.54
CA ARG A 428 7.25 -34.81 -12.13
C ARG A 428 6.74 -33.42 -11.77
N ILE A 429 6.19 -33.27 -10.57
CA ILE A 429 5.91 -31.97 -9.96
C ILE A 429 6.98 -31.73 -8.91
N PHE A 430 7.72 -30.64 -9.04
CA PHE A 430 8.73 -30.22 -8.07
C PHE A 430 8.10 -29.29 -7.03
N ILE A 431 8.52 -29.41 -5.77
CA ILE A 431 7.99 -28.64 -4.64
C ILE A 431 9.14 -28.14 -3.77
N SER A 432 9.15 -26.82 -3.53
CA SER A 432 10.20 -26.10 -2.81
C SER A 432 9.78 -25.81 -1.36
N PHE A 433 10.67 -26.11 -0.41
CA PHE A 433 10.49 -26.02 1.03
C PHE A 433 11.68 -25.26 1.65
N PRO A 434 11.67 -23.93 1.67
CA PRO A 434 12.75 -23.16 2.29
C PRO A 434 12.81 -23.45 3.80
N ARG A 435 14.01 -23.36 4.37
CA ARG A 435 14.25 -23.73 5.77
C ARG A 435 13.89 -22.58 6.72
N LEU A 436 12.64 -22.08 6.61
CA LEU A 436 12.07 -20.94 7.34
C LEU A 436 12.14 -21.10 8.87
N ARG A 437 11.93 -22.34 9.34
CA ARG A 437 12.06 -22.79 10.73
C ARG A 437 12.92 -24.06 10.78
N GLN A 438 13.37 -24.46 11.97
CA GLN A 438 14.11 -25.72 12.12
C GLN A 438 13.22 -26.95 11.93
N GLY A 439 13.78 -28.03 11.35
CA GLY A 439 13.13 -29.33 11.19
C GLY A 439 12.65 -29.69 9.78
N VAL A 440 12.96 -28.86 8.78
CA VAL A 440 12.75 -29.14 7.34
C VAL A 440 13.88 -30.07 6.82
N PRO A 441 13.60 -31.35 6.49
CA PRO A 441 14.64 -32.32 6.16
C PRO A 441 15.21 -32.09 4.75
N ALA A 442 14.36 -32.10 3.72
CA ALA A 442 14.72 -31.76 2.34
C ALA A 442 14.07 -30.44 1.91
N THR A 443 14.83 -29.58 1.23
CA THR A 443 14.40 -28.24 0.82
C THR A 443 13.89 -28.17 -0.64
N LEU A 444 14.20 -29.18 -1.45
CA LEU A 444 13.66 -29.36 -2.80
C LEU A 444 13.30 -30.84 -2.98
N THR A 445 12.09 -31.08 -3.48
CA THR A 445 11.50 -32.41 -3.61
C THR A 445 10.74 -32.55 -4.94
N TYR A 446 10.39 -33.78 -5.27
CA TYR A 446 9.43 -34.07 -6.33
C TYR A 446 8.47 -35.21 -5.97
N ILE A 447 7.41 -35.31 -6.76
CA ILE A 447 6.44 -36.41 -6.80
C ILE A 447 6.07 -36.72 -8.26
N PRO A 448 5.61 -37.95 -8.58
CA PRO A 448 5.05 -38.26 -9.89
C PRO A 448 3.84 -37.37 -10.20
N ARG A 449 3.70 -36.95 -11.46
CA ARG A 449 2.55 -36.13 -11.91
C ARG A 449 1.24 -36.91 -11.94
N ASN A 450 1.30 -38.22 -12.17
CA ASN A 450 0.14 -39.11 -12.22
C ASN A 450 -0.09 -39.75 -10.83
N VAL A 451 -0.77 -39.02 -9.95
CA VAL A 451 -1.23 -39.51 -8.63
C VAL A 451 -2.77 -39.42 -8.53
N PRO A 452 -3.43 -40.21 -7.67
CA PRO A 452 -4.88 -40.10 -7.48
C PRO A 452 -5.28 -38.71 -6.97
N LEU A 453 -6.40 -38.18 -7.48
CA LEU A 453 -6.91 -36.87 -7.09
C LEU A 453 -7.22 -36.80 -5.58
N GLY A 454 -6.87 -35.69 -4.95
CA GLY A 454 -7.05 -35.46 -3.51
C GLY A 454 -6.14 -36.30 -2.60
N SER A 455 -5.13 -37.00 -3.14
CA SER A 455 -4.22 -37.84 -2.35
C SER A 455 -3.12 -37.04 -1.63
N SER A 456 -2.47 -37.68 -0.66
CA SER A 456 -1.37 -37.15 0.15
C SER A 456 -0.07 -37.94 -0.09
N PRO A 457 0.55 -37.86 -1.28
CA PRO A 457 1.75 -38.64 -1.59
C PRO A 457 2.95 -38.20 -0.73
N LYS A 458 3.81 -39.17 -0.36
CA LYS A 458 5.10 -38.91 0.29
C LYS A 458 6.08 -38.28 -0.70
N LEU A 459 6.79 -37.24 -0.27
CA LEU A 459 7.76 -36.52 -1.08
C LEU A 459 9.08 -37.29 -1.24
N GLN A 460 9.67 -37.24 -2.44
CA GLN A 460 11.03 -37.72 -2.70
C GLN A 460 11.98 -36.52 -2.79
N PRO A 461 13.17 -36.54 -2.16
CA PRO A 461 14.14 -35.44 -2.28
C PRO A 461 14.66 -35.32 -3.71
N TYR A 462 15.06 -34.12 -4.11
CA TYR A 462 15.69 -33.89 -5.42
C TYR A 462 17.12 -33.32 -5.29
N PRO A 463 18.10 -33.79 -6.09
CA PRO A 463 18.08 -35.02 -6.89
C PRO A 463 18.26 -36.30 -6.03
N SER A 464 18.92 -36.21 -4.88
CA SER A 464 19.08 -37.29 -3.90
C SER A 464 19.04 -36.75 -2.46
N TRP A 465 19.00 -37.63 -1.45
CA TRP A 465 19.09 -37.23 -0.03
C TRP A 465 20.41 -36.52 0.32
N GLU A 466 21.50 -36.78 -0.40
CA GLU A 466 22.84 -36.24 -0.12
C GLU A 466 22.90 -34.72 -0.30
N TRP A 467 22.08 -34.17 -1.21
CA TRP A 467 21.98 -32.73 -1.47
C TRP A 467 21.28 -31.94 -0.36
N HIS A 468 20.74 -32.63 0.66
CA HIS A 468 19.96 -32.04 1.75
C HIS A 468 20.64 -32.14 3.13
N SER A 469 21.97 -32.28 3.14
CA SER A 469 22.85 -32.28 4.34
C SER A 469 22.52 -31.17 5.35
N ALA A 470 22.16 -29.97 4.89
CA ALA A 470 21.74 -28.86 5.76
C ALA A 470 20.48 -29.15 6.62
N GLY A 471 19.67 -30.16 6.27
CA GLY A 471 18.60 -30.68 7.14
C GLY A 471 19.11 -31.39 8.40
N LYS A 472 20.36 -31.90 8.37
CA LYS A 472 21.13 -32.37 9.55
C LYS A 472 21.93 -31.25 10.23
N GLY A 473 21.88 -30.02 9.71
CA GLY A 473 22.76 -28.92 10.14
C GLY A 473 24.19 -28.99 9.56
N GLU A 474 24.42 -29.85 8.57
CA GLU A 474 25.70 -29.96 7.85
C GLU A 474 25.69 -29.00 6.65
N PHE A 475 26.34 -27.84 6.77
CA PHE A 475 26.24 -26.76 5.77
C PHE A 475 27.32 -26.87 4.68
N ASN A 476 27.06 -27.71 3.67
CA ASN A 476 27.86 -27.72 2.44
C ASN A 476 27.31 -26.69 1.44
N CYS A 477 28.03 -25.58 1.21
CA CYS A 477 27.57 -24.52 0.32
C CYS A 477 27.52 -24.91 -1.17
N SER A 478 28.06 -26.06 -1.57
CA SER A 478 27.89 -26.65 -2.91
C SER A 478 26.58 -27.45 -3.06
N GLN A 479 25.82 -27.62 -1.97
CA GLN A 479 24.55 -28.36 -1.90
C GLN A 479 23.39 -27.43 -1.50
N LEU A 480 22.17 -27.95 -1.34
CA LEU A 480 20.94 -27.14 -1.20
C LEU A 480 20.68 -26.72 0.26
N ILE A 481 20.77 -25.41 0.53
CA ILE A 481 20.66 -24.82 1.86
C ILE A 481 19.22 -24.39 2.17
N SER A 482 18.59 -23.59 1.31
CA SER A 482 17.23 -23.08 1.53
C SER A 482 16.61 -22.61 0.20
N VAL A 483 15.96 -23.55 -0.49
CA VAL A 483 15.34 -23.34 -1.81
C VAL A 483 13.93 -22.81 -1.64
N TYR A 484 13.69 -21.58 -2.10
CA TYR A 484 12.36 -20.97 -2.07
C TYR A 484 11.52 -21.34 -3.30
N ARG A 485 12.12 -21.27 -4.50
CA ARG A 485 11.41 -21.45 -5.78
C ARG A 485 12.33 -22.01 -6.87
N THR A 486 11.70 -22.60 -7.88
CA THR A 486 12.35 -23.20 -9.05
C THR A 486 11.61 -22.84 -10.34
N ARG A 487 12.28 -22.95 -11.50
CA ARG A 487 11.70 -22.73 -12.84
C ARG A 487 12.26 -23.72 -13.85
N LEU A 488 11.44 -24.14 -14.81
CA LEU A 488 11.91 -24.83 -16.01
C LEU A 488 12.19 -23.83 -17.12
N ASP A 489 13.29 -24.04 -17.82
CA ASP A 489 13.55 -23.39 -19.12
C ASP A 489 12.95 -24.21 -20.30
N ARG A 490 13.02 -23.63 -21.50
CA ARG A 490 12.65 -24.30 -22.76
C ARG A 490 13.43 -25.59 -23.04
N CYS A 491 14.62 -25.74 -22.44
CA CYS A 491 15.51 -26.89 -22.60
C CYS A 491 15.26 -28.01 -21.56
N ASN A 492 14.16 -27.93 -20.79
CA ASN A 492 13.78 -28.91 -19.76
C ASN A 492 14.82 -29.04 -18.62
N ARG A 493 15.56 -27.96 -18.32
CA ARG A 493 16.43 -27.87 -17.15
C ARG A 493 15.73 -27.12 -16.01
N LEU A 494 15.93 -27.58 -14.78
CA LEU A 494 15.37 -26.99 -13.57
C LEU A 494 16.35 -26.01 -12.94
N TRP A 495 16.03 -24.72 -13.04
CA TRP A 495 16.70 -23.62 -12.36
C TRP A 495 16.19 -23.49 -10.92
N VAL A 496 17.09 -23.27 -9.98
CA VAL A 496 16.84 -23.32 -8.53
C VAL A 496 17.45 -22.09 -7.86
N ALA A 497 16.63 -21.27 -7.18
CA ALA A 497 17.11 -20.22 -6.29
C ALA A 497 17.29 -20.78 -4.88
N ASP A 498 18.54 -20.89 -4.45
CA ASP A 498 18.92 -21.19 -3.07
C ASP A 498 19.38 -19.90 -2.39
N SER A 499 18.66 -19.47 -1.35
CA SER A 499 18.94 -18.23 -0.63
C SER A 499 20.19 -18.31 0.26
N GLY A 500 20.64 -19.51 0.63
CA GLY A 500 21.73 -19.68 1.61
C GLY A 500 21.35 -19.33 3.07
N VAL A 501 20.08 -18.98 3.35
CA VAL A 501 19.59 -18.53 4.67
C VAL A 501 18.77 -19.63 5.37
N MET A 502 19.21 -19.98 6.58
CA MET A 502 18.47 -20.81 7.53
C MET A 502 17.59 -19.96 8.45
N THR A 503 16.50 -20.56 8.96
CA THR A 503 15.66 -20.01 10.03
C THR A 503 15.21 -18.56 9.79
N SER A 504 14.85 -18.26 8.54
CA SER A 504 14.63 -16.90 8.02
C SER A 504 13.50 -16.11 8.70
N ILE A 505 12.62 -16.76 9.46
CA ILE A 505 11.52 -16.13 10.24
C ILE A 505 11.61 -16.43 11.75
N ASP A 506 12.77 -16.90 12.22
CA ASP A 506 13.06 -17.11 13.64
C ASP A 506 14.31 -16.32 14.07
N ASP A 507 15.44 -16.45 13.37
CA ASP A 507 16.70 -15.73 13.71
C ASP A 507 17.45 -15.12 12.50
N PHE A 508 16.96 -15.34 11.27
CA PHE A 508 17.58 -14.92 10.00
C PHE A 508 19.09 -15.23 9.95
N ARG A 509 19.43 -16.49 9.67
CA ARG A 509 20.82 -16.98 9.71
C ARG A 509 21.36 -17.34 8.32
N PRO A 510 22.02 -16.41 7.61
CA PRO A 510 22.87 -16.76 6.47
C PRO A 510 23.96 -17.75 6.88
N VAL A 511 24.01 -18.91 6.21
CA VAL A 511 25.08 -19.92 6.41
C VAL A 511 25.93 -20.11 5.15
N CYS A 512 25.42 -19.75 3.98
CA CYS A 512 26.13 -19.76 2.71
C CYS A 512 25.75 -18.52 1.87
N PRO A 513 26.58 -18.12 0.90
CA PRO A 513 26.17 -17.14 -0.11
C PRO A 513 24.97 -17.64 -0.94
N PRO A 514 24.03 -16.75 -1.35
CA PRO A 514 22.95 -17.11 -2.27
C PRO A 514 23.49 -17.62 -3.61
N LYS A 515 22.78 -18.57 -4.24
CA LYS A 515 23.19 -19.16 -5.51
C LYS A 515 22.03 -19.62 -6.41
N LEU A 516 22.26 -19.57 -7.71
CA LEU A 516 21.51 -20.32 -8.71
C LEU A 516 22.16 -21.69 -8.92
N LEU A 517 21.33 -22.72 -9.05
CA LEU A 517 21.73 -24.04 -9.56
C LEU A 517 20.84 -24.41 -10.75
N VAL A 518 21.37 -25.12 -11.73
CA VAL A 518 20.64 -25.60 -12.91
C VAL A 518 20.88 -27.10 -13.05
N PHE A 519 19.80 -27.88 -13.02
CA PHE A 519 19.84 -29.34 -13.17
C PHE A 519 19.22 -29.75 -14.49
N ASP A 520 19.87 -30.63 -15.26
CA ASP A 520 19.22 -31.28 -16.40
C ASP A 520 18.24 -32.36 -15.91
N LEU A 521 16.95 -32.27 -16.28
CA LEU A 521 15.95 -33.26 -15.88
C LEU A 521 15.92 -34.54 -16.72
N HIS A 522 16.82 -34.70 -17.69
CA HIS A 522 17.02 -35.97 -18.40
C HIS A 522 17.99 -36.89 -17.64
N THR A 523 19.07 -36.34 -17.09
CA THR A 523 20.10 -37.06 -16.31
C THR A 523 19.99 -36.88 -14.79
N ASP A 524 19.22 -35.89 -14.34
CA ASP A 524 19.15 -35.40 -12.94
C ASP A 524 20.49 -34.94 -12.35
N THR A 525 21.39 -34.46 -13.22
CA THR A 525 22.71 -33.92 -12.85
C THR A 525 22.72 -32.40 -12.81
N LEU A 526 23.57 -31.82 -11.95
CA LEU A 526 23.88 -30.39 -11.94
C LEU A 526 24.71 -30.04 -13.18
N VAL A 527 24.22 -29.13 -14.02
CA VAL A 527 24.91 -28.66 -15.24
C VAL A 527 25.47 -27.25 -15.11
N ARG A 528 24.96 -26.42 -14.18
CA ARG A 528 25.50 -25.08 -13.91
C ARG A 528 25.25 -24.65 -12.46
N GLN A 529 26.20 -23.95 -11.86
CA GLN A 529 26.03 -23.24 -10.59
C GLN A 529 26.58 -21.82 -10.73
N TYR A 530 25.87 -20.83 -10.21
CA TYR A 530 26.32 -19.45 -10.10
C TYR A 530 26.10 -18.93 -8.68
N THR A 531 27.16 -18.42 -8.06
CA THR A 531 27.10 -17.81 -6.72
C THR A 531 27.19 -16.29 -6.85
N PHE A 532 26.27 -15.56 -6.22
CA PHE A 532 26.21 -14.11 -6.39
C PHE A 532 27.41 -13.41 -5.71
N PRO A 533 28.11 -12.49 -6.41
CA PRO A 533 29.22 -11.74 -5.85
C PRO A 533 28.72 -10.76 -4.77
N ARG A 534 29.56 -10.44 -3.78
CA ARG A 534 29.11 -9.67 -2.61
C ARG A 534 28.64 -8.26 -2.95
N GLU A 535 29.20 -7.66 -4.01
CA GLU A 535 28.91 -6.29 -4.44
C GLU A 535 27.46 -6.07 -4.91
N VAL A 536 26.74 -7.12 -5.34
CA VAL A 536 25.31 -7.01 -5.70
C VAL A 536 24.36 -7.32 -4.54
N LEU A 537 24.88 -7.85 -3.44
CA LEU A 537 24.11 -8.32 -2.29
C LEU A 537 24.01 -7.25 -1.20
N ARG A 538 22.96 -7.34 -0.39
CA ARG A 538 22.81 -6.61 0.90
C ARG A 538 23.01 -7.60 2.05
N THR A 539 23.28 -7.11 3.26
CA THR A 539 23.52 -7.96 4.44
C THR A 539 22.34 -8.84 4.82
N ASN A 540 21.14 -8.36 4.52
CA ASN A 540 19.86 -9.02 4.71
C ASN A 540 19.26 -9.54 3.39
N THR A 541 20.09 -9.81 2.37
CA THR A 541 19.56 -10.36 1.11
C THR A 541 18.87 -11.71 1.35
N LEU A 542 17.66 -11.85 0.82
CA LEU A 542 16.90 -13.09 0.78
C LEU A 542 16.33 -13.27 -0.63
N LEU A 543 16.96 -14.12 -1.42
CA LEU A 543 16.52 -14.42 -2.79
C LEU A 543 15.35 -15.43 -2.76
N THR A 544 14.14 -14.97 -3.05
CA THR A 544 12.89 -15.72 -2.80
C THR A 544 12.19 -16.22 -4.06
N ASN A 545 12.34 -15.55 -5.20
CA ASN A 545 11.64 -15.88 -6.44
C ASN A 545 12.54 -15.63 -7.66
N LEU A 546 12.33 -16.40 -8.72
CA LEU A 546 13.01 -16.21 -10.01
C LEU A 546 12.05 -16.36 -11.18
N ILE A 547 12.38 -15.68 -12.27
CA ILE A 547 11.77 -15.80 -13.60
C ILE A 547 12.88 -15.78 -14.65
N ILE A 548 12.69 -16.53 -15.73
CA ILE A 548 13.65 -16.67 -16.83
C ILE A 548 13.09 -15.91 -18.03
N ASP A 549 13.97 -15.17 -18.70
CA ASP A 549 13.75 -14.50 -19.97
C ASP A 549 14.67 -15.12 -21.01
N ASP A 550 14.11 -16.07 -21.76
CA ASP A 550 14.71 -16.73 -22.90
C ASP A 550 14.18 -16.16 -24.25
N SER A 551 13.47 -15.02 -24.21
CA SER A 551 12.73 -14.46 -25.36
C SER A 551 13.60 -14.08 -26.56
N ARG A 552 14.88 -13.76 -26.32
CA ARG A 552 15.89 -13.40 -27.34
C ARG A 552 17.06 -14.40 -27.39
N SER A 553 16.97 -15.49 -26.63
CA SER A 553 18.08 -16.41 -26.41
C SER A 553 18.40 -17.28 -27.63
N THR A 554 19.67 -17.33 -28.00
CA THR A 554 20.21 -18.19 -29.08
C THR A 554 20.49 -19.62 -28.62
N SER A 555 20.76 -19.82 -27.33
CA SER A 555 21.04 -21.12 -26.71
C SER A 555 20.21 -21.35 -25.44
N CYS A 556 20.46 -22.42 -24.69
CA CYS A 556 19.86 -22.62 -23.36
C CYS A 556 20.53 -21.74 -22.29
N ASP A 557 21.80 -21.36 -22.48
CA ASP A 557 22.61 -20.67 -21.47
C ASP A 557 22.64 -19.16 -21.65
N ASP A 558 22.33 -18.69 -22.86
CA ASP A 558 22.18 -17.30 -23.29
C ASP A 558 20.83 -16.70 -22.84
N VAL A 559 20.53 -16.75 -21.54
CA VAL A 559 19.24 -16.31 -20.96
C VAL A 559 19.43 -15.27 -19.86
N PHE A 560 18.47 -14.37 -19.71
CA PHE A 560 18.41 -13.49 -18.54
C PHE A 560 17.55 -14.13 -17.43
N VAL A 561 17.93 -13.92 -16.16
CA VAL A 561 17.15 -14.38 -15.01
C VAL A 561 16.97 -13.21 -14.04
N TYR A 562 15.71 -12.88 -13.74
CA TYR A 562 15.36 -11.80 -12.81
C TYR A 562 14.88 -12.41 -11.49
N ILE A 563 15.43 -11.92 -10.38
CA ILE A 563 15.32 -12.57 -9.06
C ILE A 563 15.00 -11.52 -8.00
N SER A 564 14.01 -11.79 -7.14
CA SER A 564 13.59 -10.86 -6.10
C SER A 564 14.42 -11.03 -4.85
N ASP A 565 14.98 -9.92 -4.37
CA ASP A 565 15.56 -9.81 -3.04
C ASP A 565 14.52 -9.16 -2.11
N THR A 566 13.94 -9.96 -1.23
CA THR A 566 12.74 -9.56 -0.45
C THR A 566 13.10 -8.79 0.81
N ALA A 567 13.99 -9.36 1.63
CA ALA A 567 14.37 -8.79 2.91
C ALA A 567 15.37 -7.63 2.74
N GLY A 568 16.17 -7.63 1.67
CA GLY A 568 16.80 -6.43 1.13
C GLY A 568 16.09 -6.01 -0.16
N PRO A 569 15.04 -5.18 -0.14
CA PRO A 569 14.24 -4.83 -1.32
C PRO A 569 15.03 -4.51 -2.60
N GLY A 570 14.84 -5.30 -3.66
CA GLY A 570 15.44 -5.04 -4.98
C GLY A 570 15.30 -6.20 -5.98
N LEU A 571 15.73 -5.96 -7.22
CA LEU A 571 15.90 -7.00 -8.24
C LEU A 571 17.38 -7.29 -8.46
N GLN A 572 17.74 -8.57 -8.46
CA GLN A 572 18.98 -9.06 -9.07
C GLN A 572 18.68 -9.44 -10.52
N VAL A 573 19.54 -9.00 -11.43
CA VAL A 573 19.56 -9.42 -12.83
C VAL A 573 20.79 -10.30 -13.03
N PHE A 574 20.61 -11.50 -13.57
CA PHE A 574 21.68 -12.40 -13.98
C PHE A 574 21.68 -12.55 -15.50
N ASP A 575 22.86 -12.37 -16.09
CA ASP A 575 23.17 -12.57 -17.50
C ASP A 575 23.83 -13.94 -17.66
N GLY A 576 23.10 -14.88 -18.28
CA GLY A 576 23.57 -16.23 -18.51
C GLY A 576 24.66 -16.36 -19.59
N ALA A 577 24.76 -15.43 -20.53
CA ALA A 577 25.76 -15.45 -21.60
C ALA A 577 27.14 -15.00 -21.08
N ASN A 578 27.17 -13.85 -20.40
CA ASN A 578 28.39 -13.29 -19.82
C ASN A 578 28.72 -13.86 -18.43
N ASN A 579 27.79 -14.61 -17.81
CA ASN A 579 27.90 -15.16 -16.47
C ASN A 579 28.18 -14.08 -15.40
N THR A 580 27.45 -12.97 -15.52
CA THR A 580 27.54 -11.78 -14.65
C THR A 580 26.21 -11.47 -14.01
N SER A 581 26.21 -10.66 -12.95
CA SER A 581 24.96 -10.15 -12.35
C SER A 581 25.12 -8.73 -11.84
N TRP A 582 24.02 -7.98 -11.81
CA TRP A 582 23.92 -6.67 -11.19
C TRP A 582 22.60 -6.52 -10.44
N ARG A 583 22.54 -5.52 -9.57
CA ARG A 583 21.34 -5.15 -8.82
C ARG A 583 20.71 -3.91 -9.44
N VAL A 584 19.38 -3.88 -9.50
CA VAL A 584 18.62 -2.65 -9.75
C VAL A 584 17.62 -2.40 -8.61
N LEU A 585 17.18 -1.15 -8.47
CA LEU A 585 16.33 -0.69 -7.37
C LEU A 585 15.31 0.33 -7.89
N HIS A 586 14.11 0.30 -7.32
CA HIS A 586 13.13 1.38 -7.43
C HIS A 586 12.30 1.45 -6.15
N ALA A 587 11.69 2.60 -5.88
CA ALA A 587 10.98 2.89 -4.65
C ALA A 587 9.85 1.88 -4.34
N SER A 588 9.12 1.48 -5.37
CA SER A 588 8.08 0.46 -5.33
C SER A 588 8.51 -0.98 -4.98
N MET A 589 9.81 -1.26 -4.82
CA MET A 589 10.28 -2.58 -4.40
C MET A 589 10.24 -2.77 -2.88
N PHE A 590 10.13 -1.68 -2.11
CA PHE A 590 10.06 -1.67 -0.65
C PHE A 590 8.66 -2.05 -0.12
N PRO A 591 8.56 -2.58 1.12
CA PRO A 591 7.28 -2.78 1.79
C PRO A 591 6.56 -1.45 2.05
N ASN A 592 5.23 -1.43 1.97
CA ASN A 592 4.42 -0.27 2.36
C ASN A 592 3.96 -0.39 3.83
N PRO A 593 4.26 0.58 4.72
CA PRO A 593 3.90 0.52 6.15
C PRO A 593 2.41 0.30 6.42
N ASP A 594 1.55 0.78 5.53
CA ASP A 594 0.09 0.63 5.64
C ASP A 594 -0.41 -0.79 5.28
N TYR A 595 0.45 -1.65 4.73
CA TYR A 595 0.11 -2.99 4.22
C TYR A 595 1.01 -4.08 4.81
N THR A 596 1.64 -3.83 5.96
CA THR A 596 2.42 -4.82 6.72
C THR A 596 1.54 -5.89 7.39
N ILE A 597 0.26 -5.59 7.65
CA ILE A 597 -0.68 -6.47 8.33
C ILE A 597 -1.53 -7.22 7.31
N TYR A 598 -1.45 -8.54 7.36
CA TYR A 598 -2.24 -9.48 6.57
C TYR A 598 -3.38 -10.00 7.41
N GLN A 599 -4.54 -10.14 6.80
CA GLN A 599 -5.73 -10.70 7.43
C GLN A 599 -6.29 -11.78 6.50
N ILE A 600 -6.55 -12.98 7.05
CA ILE A 600 -6.94 -14.18 6.29
C ILE A 600 -7.89 -15.01 7.15
N GLY A 601 -9.13 -15.24 6.70
CA GLY A 601 -10.11 -15.99 7.49
C GLY A 601 -10.36 -15.31 8.84
N ASP A 602 -10.20 -16.00 9.98
CA ASP A 602 -10.31 -15.34 11.28
C ASP A 602 -8.97 -14.85 11.86
N GLU A 603 -7.85 -14.96 11.14
CA GLU A 603 -6.51 -14.66 11.66
C GLU A 603 -5.83 -13.42 11.05
N THR A 604 -4.94 -12.82 11.84
CA THR A 604 -4.00 -11.74 11.47
C THR A 604 -2.56 -12.24 11.58
N PHE A 605 -1.66 -11.72 10.74
CA PHE A 605 -0.21 -11.69 11.04
C PHE A 605 0.41 -10.41 10.44
N GLU A 606 1.62 -10.04 10.86
CA GLU A 606 2.35 -8.86 10.38
C GLU A 606 3.72 -9.29 9.86
N LEU A 607 4.11 -8.82 8.68
CA LEU A 607 5.36 -9.18 7.99
C LEU A 607 5.75 -8.10 6.95
N PRO A 608 6.71 -7.21 7.22
CA PRO A 608 7.06 -6.09 6.32
C PRO A 608 7.96 -6.51 5.14
N ASP A 609 7.57 -7.55 4.39
CA ASP A 609 8.36 -8.07 3.26
C ASP A 609 8.25 -7.20 2.00
N GLY A 610 9.41 -6.92 1.39
CA GLY A 610 9.53 -6.23 0.11
C GLY A 610 9.16 -7.10 -1.09
N ILE A 611 9.75 -6.81 -2.26
CA ILE A 611 9.51 -7.51 -3.53
C ILE A 611 9.59 -9.05 -3.40
N VAL A 612 8.52 -9.76 -3.79
CA VAL A 612 8.43 -11.23 -3.83
C VAL A 612 7.81 -11.71 -5.14
N GLY A 613 6.61 -11.20 -5.48
CA GLY A 613 5.91 -11.62 -6.67
C GLY A 613 6.64 -11.12 -7.91
N LEU A 614 6.92 -12.01 -8.86
CA LEU A 614 7.53 -11.72 -10.16
C LEU A 614 6.80 -12.51 -11.26
N ALA A 615 6.55 -11.89 -12.40
CA ALA A 615 6.15 -12.54 -13.64
C ALA A 615 6.79 -11.84 -14.86
N PHE A 616 6.86 -12.53 -16.00
CA PHE A 616 7.50 -12.03 -17.20
C PHE A 616 6.53 -12.02 -18.40
N SER A 617 6.45 -10.89 -19.09
CA SER A 617 5.86 -10.76 -20.42
C SER A 617 6.96 -10.84 -21.48
N PRO A 618 7.07 -11.96 -22.24
CA PRO A 618 8.00 -12.05 -23.36
C PRO A 618 7.56 -11.20 -24.57
N ARG A 619 6.27 -10.89 -24.70
CA ARG A 619 5.76 -10.05 -25.80
C ARG A 619 6.11 -8.58 -25.61
N LEU A 620 5.82 -8.03 -24.43
CA LEU A 620 6.08 -6.62 -24.12
C LEU A 620 7.54 -6.39 -23.71
N GLY A 621 8.30 -7.46 -23.46
CA GLY A 621 9.63 -7.37 -22.85
C GLY A 621 9.55 -6.67 -21.50
N MET A 622 8.69 -7.15 -20.61
CA MET A 622 8.38 -6.47 -19.34
C MET A 622 8.36 -7.45 -18.17
N VAL A 623 9.04 -7.09 -17.09
CA VAL A 623 8.96 -7.78 -15.79
C VAL A 623 7.92 -7.10 -14.94
N TYR A 624 6.93 -7.86 -14.52
CA TYR A 624 5.93 -7.45 -13.54
C TYR A 624 6.34 -7.91 -12.14
N TYR A 625 6.19 -7.04 -11.14
CA TYR A 625 6.60 -7.34 -9.77
C TYR A 625 5.77 -6.65 -8.69
N GLN A 626 5.75 -7.23 -7.50
CA GLN A 626 5.11 -6.65 -6.32
C GLN A 626 5.87 -6.97 -5.02
N PRO A 627 5.97 -6.01 -4.09
CA PRO A 627 6.15 -6.28 -2.67
C PRO A 627 5.07 -7.21 -2.10
N LEU A 628 5.42 -7.98 -1.07
CA LEU A 628 4.40 -8.69 -0.29
C LEU A 628 3.54 -7.69 0.48
N ALA A 629 4.15 -6.68 1.10
CA ALA A 629 3.45 -5.63 1.82
C ALA A 629 2.94 -4.51 0.89
N THR A 630 2.18 -4.83 -0.17
CA THR A 630 1.38 -3.84 -0.92
C THR A 630 0.23 -4.46 -1.74
N ASP A 631 -0.85 -3.69 -1.81
CA ASP A 631 -1.91 -3.73 -2.81
C ASP A 631 -1.43 -3.65 -4.28
N ARG A 632 -0.37 -2.88 -4.54
CA ARG A 632 0.09 -2.54 -5.90
C ARG A 632 0.80 -3.64 -6.69
N LEU A 633 0.88 -3.41 -7.99
CA LEU A 633 1.62 -4.20 -8.97
C LEU A 633 2.37 -3.25 -9.92
N PHE A 634 3.66 -3.51 -10.14
CA PHE A 634 4.55 -2.65 -10.93
C PHE A 634 5.10 -3.40 -12.14
N GLY A 635 5.56 -2.66 -13.14
CA GLY A 635 6.16 -3.18 -14.37
C GLY A 635 7.43 -2.42 -14.71
N VAL A 636 8.42 -3.10 -15.26
CA VAL A 636 9.68 -2.50 -15.74
C VAL A 636 10.12 -3.16 -17.04
N PRO A 637 10.46 -2.40 -18.11
CA PRO A 637 10.96 -2.96 -19.35
C PRO A 637 12.27 -3.76 -19.15
N THR A 638 12.36 -4.94 -19.75
CA THR A 638 13.59 -5.75 -19.73
C THR A 638 14.75 -5.05 -20.42
N SER A 639 14.50 -4.19 -21.40
CA SER A 639 15.54 -3.32 -21.98
C SER A 639 16.23 -2.42 -20.95
N ALA A 640 15.53 -1.98 -19.91
CA ALA A 640 16.12 -1.21 -18.81
C ALA A 640 16.81 -2.11 -17.77
N LEU A 641 16.32 -3.34 -17.57
CA LEU A 641 16.98 -4.33 -16.70
C LEU A 641 18.28 -4.86 -17.31
N GLN A 642 18.28 -5.12 -18.62
CA GLN A 642 19.37 -5.70 -19.42
C GLN A 642 20.48 -4.68 -19.73
N ALA A 643 20.25 -3.39 -19.54
CA ALA A 643 21.22 -2.32 -19.81
C ALA A 643 22.44 -2.30 -18.85
N GLY A 644 22.41 -3.08 -17.77
CA GLY A 644 23.48 -3.14 -16.77
C GLY A 644 23.14 -2.37 -15.48
N PRO A 645 24.15 -2.10 -14.62
CA PRO A 645 24.00 -1.27 -13.44
C PRO A 645 23.59 0.18 -13.80
N LEU A 646 22.67 0.76 -13.03
CA LEU A 646 22.20 2.12 -13.26
C LEU A 646 23.27 3.16 -12.84
N PRO A 647 23.52 4.20 -13.68
CA PRO A 647 24.26 5.39 -13.28
C PRO A 647 23.61 6.11 -12.09
N PHE A 648 24.43 6.79 -11.29
CA PHE A 648 23.96 7.63 -10.18
C PHE A 648 23.01 8.73 -10.70
N GLY A 649 21.89 8.93 -10.00
CA GLY A 649 20.84 9.89 -10.39
C GLY A 649 19.85 9.37 -11.46
N GLN A 650 20.14 8.25 -12.13
CA GLN A 650 19.22 7.68 -13.13
C GLN A 650 18.19 6.72 -12.49
N GLN A 651 16.91 6.97 -12.74
CA GLN A 651 15.80 6.11 -12.31
C GLN A 651 15.59 4.92 -13.25
N LEU A 652 15.05 3.81 -12.71
CA LEU A 652 14.39 2.81 -13.56
C LEU A 652 13.10 3.41 -14.15
N PRO A 653 12.77 3.15 -15.43
CA PRO A 653 11.46 3.46 -16.00
C PRO A 653 10.43 2.43 -15.50
N VAL A 654 10.06 2.53 -14.22
CA VAL A 654 9.01 1.70 -13.62
C VAL A 654 7.65 2.35 -13.88
N THR A 655 6.74 1.57 -14.43
CA THR A 655 5.32 1.91 -14.49
C THR A 655 4.61 1.26 -13.32
N LEU A 656 3.83 2.02 -12.54
CA LEU A 656 2.83 1.42 -11.66
C LEU A 656 1.70 0.91 -12.55
N ILE A 657 1.54 -0.41 -12.60
CA ILE A 657 0.56 -1.10 -13.45
C ILE A 657 -0.84 -0.97 -12.82
N GLY A 658 -0.90 -0.84 -11.50
CA GLY A 658 -2.09 -0.43 -10.74
C GLY A 658 -2.23 -1.21 -9.43
N ARG A 659 -3.47 -1.46 -9.00
CA ARG A 659 -3.79 -2.02 -7.67
C ARG A 659 -4.62 -3.29 -7.72
N LYS A 660 -4.11 -4.33 -7.05
CA LYS A 660 -4.93 -5.40 -6.47
C LYS A 660 -5.63 -4.79 -5.24
N SER A 661 -6.84 -5.19 -4.85
CA SER A 661 -7.46 -4.71 -3.59
C SER A 661 -6.93 -5.38 -2.31
N SER A 662 -5.72 -5.96 -2.33
CA SER A 662 -5.09 -6.56 -1.15
C SER A 662 -3.66 -6.98 -1.43
N GLN A 663 -2.92 -7.34 -0.37
CA GLN A 663 -1.64 -8.00 -0.52
C GLN A 663 -1.80 -9.35 -1.22
N GLY A 664 -0.88 -9.63 -2.15
CA GLY A 664 -0.76 -10.91 -2.83
C GLY A 664 0.70 -11.30 -2.93
N LEU A 665 0.99 -12.60 -2.88
CA LEU A 665 2.35 -13.12 -3.05
C LEU A 665 2.63 -13.50 -4.52
N PRO A 666 1.96 -14.50 -5.10
CA PRO A 666 2.32 -14.99 -6.43
C PRO A 666 1.88 -14.04 -7.54
N LEU A 667 2.69 -14.03 -8.61
CA LEU A 667 2.36 -13.53 -9.94
C LEU A 667 2.68 -14.64 -10.95
N ALA A 668 1.90 -14.73 -12.03
CA ALA A 668 2.21 -15.46 -13.25
C ALA A 668 1.68 -14.65 -14.45
N VAL A 669 2.19 -14.87 -15.65
CA VAL A 669 1.65 -14.25 -16.89
C VAL A 669 1.21 -15.35 -17.84
N ASN A 670 0.10 -15.14 -18.56
CA ASN A 670 -0.21 -15.89 -19.76
C ASN A 670 0.48 -15.21 -20.97
N PRO A 671 1.53 -15.80 -21.57
CA PRO A 671 2.27 -15.17 -22.65
C PRO A 671 1.50 -15.07 -23.97
N LEU A 672 0.31 -15.68 -24.08
CA LEU A 672 -0.55 -15.59 -25.26
C LEU A 672 -1.22 -14.22 -25.39
N ASP A 673 -1.39 -13.49 -24.28
CA ASP A 673 -2.17 -12.27 -24.21
C ASP A 673 -1.56 -11.20 -23.28
N ASP A 674 -0.69 -11.61 -22.35
CA ASP A 674 -0.01 -10.86 -21.28
C ASP A 674 -0.77 -10.72 -19.95
N SER A 675 -1.88 -11.46 -19.77
CA SER A 675 -2.61 -11.42 -18.50
C SER A 675 -1.83 -11.94 -17.30
N ILE A 676 -1.65 -11.08 -16.30
CA ILE A 676 -1.06 -11.34 -14.99
C ILE A 676 -2.08 -12.01 -14.08
N PHE A 677 -1.83 -13.25 -13.71
CA PHE A 677 -2.54 -13.98 -12.67
C PHE A 677 -1.87 -13.73 -11.33
N PHE A 678 -2.65 -13.39 -10.30
CA PHE A 678 -2.17 -13.06 -8.96
C PHE A 678 -3.15 -13.60 -7.92
N SER A 679 -2.70 -13.84 -6.68
CA SER A 679 -3.60 -14.30 -5.61
C SER A 679 -3.67 -13.30 -4.47
N PRO A 680 -4.77 -12.54 -4.35
CA PRO A 680 -5.27 -12.09 -3.05
C PRO A 680 -5.12 -13.13 -1.94
N LEU A 681 -4.42 -12.77 -0.87
CA LEU A 681 -4.35 -13.54 0.38
C LEU A 681 -5.64 -13.45 1.22
N THR A 682 -6.59 -12.65 0.75
CA THR A 682 -7.55 -11.91 1.56
C THR A 682 -8.95 -12.31 1.12
N GLU A 683 -9.22 -12.13 -0.17
CA GLU A 683 -10.41 -12.59 -0.86
C GLU A 683 -10.34 -14.10 -1.10
N THR A 684 -9.22 -14.74 -0.75
CA THR A 684 -8.98 -16.19 -0.83
C THR A 684 -9.29 -16.74 -2.22
N ALA A 685 -8.67 -16.11 -3.21
CA ALA A 685 -9.07 -16.21 -4.60
C ALA A 685 -7.87 -16.04 -5.56
N ILE A 686 -8.13 -16.15 -6.87
CA ILE A 686 -7.13 -16.07 -7.94
C ILE A 686 -7.60 -15.09 -8.99
N ALA A 687 -6.70 -14.23 -9.46
CA ALA A 687 -6.87 -13.30 -10.55
C ALA A 687 -6.43 -13.87 -11.89
N ASN A 688 -6.99 -13.32 -12.96
CA ASN A 688 -6.14 -12.76 -14.01
C ASN A 688 -6.32 -11.23 -14.04
N TRP A 689 -5.42 -10.53 -14.75
CA TRP A 689 -5.47 -9.12 -15.14
C TRP A 689 -4.68 -8.93 -16.41
N GLN A 690 -5.30 -8.45 -17.48
CA GLN A 690 -4.52 -8.01 -18.64
C GLN A 690 -3.99 -6.56 -18.47
N PRO A 691 -2.67 -6.32 -18.39
CA PRO A 691 -2.07 -5.02 -18.06
C PRO A 691 -2.12 -3.97 -19.16
N GLN A 692 -2.80 -4.27 -20.28
CA GLN A 692 -3.24 -3.23 -21.21
C GLN A 692 -4.74 -3.31 -21.50
N THR A 693 -5.59 -3.99 -20.72
CA THR A 693 -7.08 -3.93 -20.82
C THR A 693 -7.81 -3.17 -19.74
N ASN A 694 -7.39 -3.24 -18.47
CA ASN A 694 -8.34 -3.09 -17.37
C ASN A 694 -9.64 -3.91 -17.65
N ASN A 695 -9.43 -5.14 -18.12
CA ASN A 695 -10.27 -6.30 -17.90
C ASN A 695 -9.40 -7.41 -17.33
N GLN A 696 -9.95 -8.01 -16.30
CA GLN A 696 -9.29 -8.86 -15.33
C GLN A 696 -10.46 -9.68 -14.74
N ARG A 697 -10.23 -10.69 -13.92
CA ARG A 697 -11.33 -11.48 -13.35
C ARG A 697 -10.92 -12.31 -12.15
N ILE A 698 -11.88 -12.91 -11.45
CA ILE A 698 -11.60 -14.13 -10.70
C ILE A 698 -11.11 -15.16 -11.74
N VAL A 699 -10.51 -16.22 -11.25
CA VAL A 699 -10.44 -17.48 -11.99
C VAL A 699 -10.89 -18.62 -11.07
N ALA A 700 -10.66 -18.48 -9.77
CA ALA A 700 -11.31 -19.25 -8.72
C ALA A 700 -11.39 -18.49 -7.39
N TYR A 701 -12.46 -18.71 -6.63
CA TYR A 701 -12.65 -18.25 -5.24
C TYR A 701 -12.91 -19.47 -4.35
N ASN A 702 -12.20 -19.62 -3.23
CA ASN A 702 -12.50 -20.66 -2.23
C ASN A 702 -11.81 -20.41 -0.86
N PRO A 703 -12.54 -19.99 0.19
CA PRO A 703 -11.97 -19.61 1.48
C PRO A 703 -11.47 -20.76 2.34
N GLU A 704 -11.74 -22.01 1.97
CA GLU A 704 -11.16 -23.20 2.62
C GLU A 704 -9.87 -23.64 1.94
N LYS A 705 -9.84 -23.58 0.59
CA LYS A 705 -8.75 -24.07 -0.25
C LYS A 705 -7.68 -23.04 -0.61
N LEU A 706 -7.99 -21.74 -0.73
CA LEU A 706 -7.14 -20.67 -1.26
C LEU A 706 -6.72 -19.64 -0.18
N GLN A 707 -6.41 -20.08 1.03
CA GLN A 707 -6.17 -19.16 2.15
C GLN A 707 -4.84 -18.40 2.05
N PHE A 708 -3.73 -19.07 1.80
CA PHE A 708 -2.46 -18.41 1.45
C PHE A 708 -1.88 -19.12 0.23
N THR A 709 -2.24 -18.63 -0.96
CA THR A 709 -1.68 -19.11 -2.22
C THR A 709 -0.22 -18.70 -2.30
N ALA A 710 0.67 -19.68 -2.19
CA ALA A 710 2.11 -19.48 -2.18
C ALA A 710 2.72 -19.53 -3.60
N GLU A 711 2.03 -20.13 -4.58
CA GLU A 711 2.44 -20.08 -5.98
C GLU A 711 1.25 -20.15 -6.96
N LEU A 712 1.36 -19.40 -8.06
CA LEU A 712 0.56 -19.57 -9.28
C LEU A 712 1.51 -19.87 -10.43
N ARG A 713 1.18 -20.87 -11.25
CA ARG A 713 2.00 -21.23 -12.41
C ARG A 713 1.11 -21.46 -13.63
N TRP A 714 1.20 -20.56 -14.61
CA TRP A 714 0.71 -20.82 -15.96
C TRP A 714 1.55 -21.92 -16.60
N THR A 715 0.91 -22.94 -17.16
CA THR A 715 1.56 -24.15 -17.68
C THR A 715 1.15 -24.43 -19.13
N GLU A 716 2.04 -24.08 -20.07
CA GLU A 716 1.89 -24.36 -21.51
C GLU A 716 1.56 -25.83 -21.78
N ARG A 717 2.30 -26.74 -21.12
CA ARG A 717 2.22 -28.21 -21.22
C ARG A 717 0.90 -28.81 -20.72
N ASP A 718 0.02 -27.99 -20.16
CA ASP A 718 -1.33 -28.35 -19.70
C ASP A 718 -2.38 -27.48 -20.41
N TYR A 719 -2.09 -27.00 -21.62
CA TYR A 719 -2.94 -26.14 -22.45
C TYR A 719 -3.22 -24.77 -21.80
N GLY A 720 -2.23 -24.20 -21.11
CA GLY A 720 -2.31 -22.89 -20.47
C GLY A 720 -3.08 -22.87 -19.14
N ARG A 721 -3.39 -24.03 -18.55
CA ARG A 721 -4.02 -24.11 -17.22
C ARG A 721 -3.14 -23.47 -16.15
N ILE A 722 -3.80 -22.86 -15.17
CA ILE A 722 -3.15 -22.34 -13.97
C ILE A 722 -3.07 -23.45 -12.92
N TRP A 723 -1.86 -23.81 -12.53
CA TRP A 723 -1.58 -24.61 -11.34
C TRP A 723 -1.41 -23.69 -10.13
N VAL A 724 -1.80 -24.20 -8.96
CA VAL A 724 -1.95 -23.43 -7.73
C VAL A 724 -1.34 -24.21 -6.58
N LEU A 725 -0.41 -23.58 -5.85
CA LEU A 725 0.00 -24.03 -4.51
C LEU A 725 -0.69 -23.15 -3.47
N SER A 726 -1.46 -23.76 -2.57
CA SER A 726 -2.09 -23.06 -1.45
C SER A 726 -1.76 -23.70 -0.11
N THR A 727 -1.61 -22.87 0.90
CA THR A 727 -1.12 -23.20 2.23
C THR A 727 -1.94 -22.48 3.33
N ARG A 728 -1.67 -22.80 4.59
CA ARG A 728 -2.12 -22.02 5.77
C ARG A 728 -0.95 -21.27 6.42
N PHE A 729 -0.20 -20.50 5.62
CA PHE A 729 1.00 -19.78 6.09
C PHE A 729 0.74 -18.91 7.31
N HIS A 730 -0.40 -18.23 7.41
CA HIS A 730 -0.78 -17.45 8.60
C HIS A 730 -0.82 -18.31 9.88
N LYS A 731 -1.38 -19.53 9.83
CA LYS A 731 -1.36 -20.47 10.96
C LYS A 731 0.05 -20.96 11.27
N PHE A 732 0.87 -21.23 10.25
CA PHE A 732 2.27 -21.63 10.42
C PHE A 732 3.13 -20.51 11.04
N PHE A 733 2.93 -19.27 10.61
CA PHE A 733 3.58 -18.07 11.16
C PHE A 733 3.21 -17.90 12.63
N ASN A 734 1.90 -17.91 12.94
CA ASN A 734 1.34 -17.84 14.29
C ASN A 734 1.56 -19.09 15.16
N ARG A 735 2.26 -20.13 14.67
CA ARG A 735 2.49 -21.43 15.35
C ARG A 735 1.20 -22.14 15.81
N ARG A 736 0.16 -22.10 14.97
CA ARG A 736 -1.21 -22.66 15.16
C ARG A 736 -1.61 -23.74 14.14
N ALA A 737 -0.72 -24.13 13.22
CA ALA A 737 -1.03 -25.17 12.22
C ALA A 737 -1.32 -26.52 12.91
N SER A 738 -2.34 -27.26 12.43
CA SER A 738 -2.86 -28.46 13.11
C SER A 738 -2.91 -29.67 12.19
N SER A 739 -2.49 -30.84 12.68
CA SER A 739 -2.56 -32.11 11.94
C SER A 739 -3.99 -32.60 11.68
N GLN A 740 -4.98 -32.01 12.37
CA GLN A 740 -6.41 -32.31 12.20
C GLN A 740 -7.05 -31.50 11.05
N GLU A 741 -6.33 -30.53 10.47
CA GLU A 741 -6.76 -29.70 9.35
C GLU A 741 -5.95 -30.00 8.09
N ILE A 742 -6.55 -29.92 6.90
CA ILE A 742 -5.80 -29.90 5.64
C ILE A 742 -5.17 -28.51 5.45
N ASN A 743 -3.86 -28.39 5.68
CA ASN A 743 -3.13 -27.12 5.64
C ASN A 743 -2.52 -26.79 4.27
N ILE A 744 -2.29 -27.79 3.41
CA ILE A 744 -1.58 -27.61 2.12
C ILE A 744 -2.37 -28.31 1.00
N ARG A 745 -2.52 -27.64 -0.15
CA ARG A 745 -3.20 -28.14 -1.35
C ARG A 745 -2.43 -27.76 -2.62
N ILE A 746 -2.30 -28.70 -3.56
CA ILE A 746 -1.91 -28.42 -4.95
C ILE A 746 -3.13 -28.69 -5.83
N MET A 747 -3.48 -27.70 -6.65
CA MET A 747 -4.72 -27.66 -7.42
C MET A 747 -4.45 -27.16 -8.84
N ARG A 748 -5.40 -27.36 -9.75
CA ARG A 748 -5.44 -26.66 -11.04
C ARG A 748 -6.84 -26.13 -11.32
N ILE A 749 -6.88 -25.06 -12.10
CA ILE A 749 -8.14 -24.49 -12.62
C ILE A 749 -8.55 -25.25 -13.88
N VAL A 750 -9.83 -25.59 -13.98
CA VAL A 750 -10.44 -26.21 -15.17
C VAL A 750 -11.79 -25.56 -15.49
N PRO A 751 -12.09 -25.22 -16.76
CA PRO A 751 -13.44 -24.82 -17.15
C PRO A 751 -14.45 -25.94 -16.90
N GLU A 752 -15.70 -25.60 -16.64
CA GLU A 752 -16.78 -26.58 -16.84
C GLU A 752 -16.95 -26.79 -18.36
N ASN A 753 -17.23 -28.04 -18.76
CA ASN A 753 -16.80 -28.54 -20.07
C ASN A 753 -17.59 -27.93 -21.25
N ASN A 754 -16.99 -27.59 -22.41
CA ASN A 754 -15.81 -28.23 -23.01
C ASN A 754 -14.99 -27.30 -23.94
N LEU A 755 -13.67 -27.18 -23.67
CA LEU A 755 -12.55 -26.85 -24.60
C LEU A 755 -12.61 -25.65 -25.58
N SER A 756 -11.58 -24.77 -25.48
CA SER A 756 -11.15 -23.69 -26.42
C SER A 756 -12.05 -22.43 -26.47
N LYS A 757 -11.64 -21.16 -26.73
CA LYS A 757 -10.40 -20.34 -26.92
C LYS A 757 -10.88 -18.90 -27.34
N ASN A 758 -10.21 -17.72 -27.19
CA ASN A 758 -8.93 -17.29 -26.54
C ASN A 758 -8.99 -15.89 -25.77
N ILE A 759 -8.69 -14.59 -26.11
CA ILE A 759 -7.81 -13.66 -26.94
C ILE A 759 -7.98 -12.14 -26.39
N PRO A 760 -7.47 -10.93 -26.89
CA PRO A 760 -7.49 -9.64 -26.07
C PRO A 760 -7.81 -8.17 -26.63
N LEU A 761 -8.07 -7.11 -25.76
CA LEU A 761 -7.89 -5.56 -25.85
C LEU A 761 -8.87 -4.69 -24.92
N TYR A 762 -8.73 -3.42 -24.39
CA TYR A 762 -7.64 -2.42 -23.99
C TYR A 762 -7.99 -1.33 -22.80
N GLN A 763 -7.02 -0.63 -22.09
CA GLN A 763 -6.94 -0.01 -20.65
C GLN A 763 -7.44 1.48 -20.29
N TYR A 764 -7.29 2.24 -19.12
CA TYR A 764 -6.40 2.37 -17.86
C TYR A 764 -6.90 3.29 -16.66
N ILE A 765 -6.51 3.05 -15.35
CA ILE A 765 -6.61 3.93 -14.10
C ILE A 765 -5.48 3.65 -13.02
N ASP A 766 -4.86 4.66 -12.32
CA ASP A 766 -3.82 4.48 -11.23
C ASP A 766 -3.43 5.72 -10.31
N PRO A 767 -2.93 5.60 -9.01
CA PRO A 767 -2.43 6.74 -8.14
C PRO A 767 -1.30 6.54 -7.03
N HIS A 768 -0.47 7.56 -6.66
CA HIS A 768 0.15 7.87 -5.28
C HIS A 768 1.31 8.98 -5.15
N PHE A 769 1.27 9.91 -4.16
CA PHE A 769 2.30 10.23 -3.07
C PHE A 769 3.42 11.40 -3.04
N SER A 770 4.62 11.27 -2.38
CA SER A 770 5.34 12.30 -1.48
C SER A 770 6.93 12.34 -1.14
N HIS A 771 7.49 12.74 0.07
CA HIS A 771 8.94 13.15 0.44
C HIS A 771 9.52 13.05 1.96
N ILE A 772 10.56 13.83 2.47
CA ILE A 772 11.05 14.31 3.89
C ILE A 772 12.14 13.69 4.95
N LEU A 773 13.46 14.17 5.21
CA LEU A 773 15.47 14.50 7.32
C LEU A 773 17.11 14.43 7.27
N TYR A 774 17.88 15.17 6.44
CA TYR A 774 19.22 15.80 6.54
C TYR A 774 20.34 15.51 7.58
N ASN A 775 21.30 16.45 7.77
CA ASN A 775 21.61 17.16 9.05
C ASN A 775 23.09 17.76 9.11
N ASN A 776 23.64 18.31 10.23
CA ASN A 776 24.71 19.38 10.37
C ASN A 776 25.70 19.39 11.59
N THR A 777 27.02 19.68 11.44
CA THR A 777 28.20 19.61 12.48
C THR A 777 30.04 21.92 13.28
N VAL A 778 30.81 22.14 14.46
CA VAL A 778 30.93 23.44 15.27
C VAL A 778 32.26 23.87 16.01
N GLU A 779 32.90 25.04 15.73
CA GLU A 779 33.93 25.74 16.60
C GLU A 779 33.38 26.98 17.40
N ARG A 780 34.22 27.90 17.93
CA ARG A 780 33.84 29.00 18.86
C ARG A 780 34.52 30.36 18.57
N GLN A 781 34.11 31.04 17.51
CA GLN A 781 34.50 32.41 17.14
C GLN A 781 33.27 33.24 16.71
N GLY A 782 32.93 34.30 17.45
CA GLY A 782 31.75 35.13 17.17
C GLY A 782 30.41 34.43 17.43
N SER A 783 29.34 34.85 16.73
CA SER A 783 28.05 34.13 16.69
C SER A 783 28.15 33.01 15.65
N ILE A 784 28.92 31.98 15.96
CA ILE A 784 29.34 30.99 14.97
C ILE A 784 28.16 30.26 14.30
N VAL A 785 28.24 30.11 12.98
CA VAL A 785 27.28 29.38 12.14
C VAL A 785 27.96 28.13 11.59
N PHE A 786 27.17 27.05 11.44
CA PHE A 786 27.66 25.69 11.52
C PHE A 786 27.09 24.82 10.40
N VAL A 787 27.95 24.24 9.56
CA VAL A 787 27.58 23.67 8.25
C VAL A 787 28.24 22.32 8.01
N THR A 788 27.43 21.30 7.73
CA THR A 788 27.92 19.99 7.23
C THR A 788 28.19 20.00 5.76
N ILE A 789 29.06 19.07 5.38
CA ILE A 789 29.07 18.48 4.05
C ILE A 789 29.18 16.95 4.24
N PRO A 790 28.07 16.18 4.20
CA PRO A 790 28.11 14.74 4.45
C PRO A 790 28.75 14.01 3.26
N ARG A 791 29.68 13.07 3.53
CA ARG A 791 30.54 12.42 2.51
C ARG A 791 29.85 11.29 1.75
N PHE A 792 28.67 11.55 1.18
CA PHE A 792 27.99 10.56 0.33
C PHE A 792 28.51 10.56 -1.13
N ILE A 793 29.31 11.56 -1.53
CA ILE A 793 30.15 11.56 -2.74
C ILE A 793 31.63 11.83 -2.40
N LYS A 794 32.53 11.56 -3.36
CA LYS A 794 33.96 11.91 -3.26
C LYS A 794 34.18 13.42 -3.42
N GLY A 795 35.32 13.91 -2.94
CA GLY A 795 35.74 15.31 -3.12
C GLY A 795 35.33 16.26 -2.00
N ILE A 796 34.84 15.75 -0.86
CA ILE A 796 34.40 16.54 0.30
C ILE A 796 35.52 16.58 1.36
N PRO A 797 36.29 17.69 1.47
CA PRO A 797 37.52 17.74 2.27
C PRO A 797 37.26 17.84 3.77
N ALA A 798 36.22 18.55 4.18
CA ALA A 798 35.74 18.65 5.57
C ALA A 798 34.25 18.29 5.63
N THR A 799 33.81 17.68 6.72
CA THR A 799 32.44 17.18 6.88
C THR A 799 31.66 17.84 8.02
N PHE A 800 32.31 18.36 9.08
CA PHE A 800 31.80 19.51 9.84
C PHE A 800 32.75 20.69 9.66
N GLY A 801 32.20 21.84 9.32
CA GLY A 801 32.90 23.11 9.45
C GLY A 801 31.99 24.22 9.92
N TYR A 802 32.62 25.32 10.31
CA TYR A 802 31.96 26.56 10.67
C TYR A 802 32.23 27.62 9.60
N VAL A 803 31.29 28.54 9.43
CA VAL A 803 31.43 29.69 8.54
C VAL A 803 32.42 30.67 9.17
N THR A 804 33.42 31.10 8.41
CA THR A 804 34.39 32.13 8.81
C THR A 804 33.94 33.52 8.39
N ASP A 805 34.53 34.57 8.97
CA ASP A 805 34.34 35.94 8.51
C ASP A 805 35.04 36.20 7.14
N ASP A 806 35.98 35.34 6.73
CA ASP A 806 36.66 35.40 5.43
C ASP A 806 35.75 34.95 4.26
N VAL A 807 35.95 35.58 3.09
CA VAL A 807 35.23 35.28 1.84
C VAL A 807 36.18 34.98 0.68
N THR A 808 35.70 34.22 -0.29
CA THR A 808 36.33 34.03 -1.61
C THR A 808 36.31 35.33 -2.45
N PRO A 809 37.10 35.44 -3.54
CA PRO A 809 37.06 36.61 -4.42
C PRO A 809 35.66 36.91 -5.01
N GLU A 810 34.83 35.89 -5.13
CA GLU A 810 33.44 35.96 -5.61
C GLU A 810 32.44 36.32 -4.50
N GLY A 811 32.90 36.55 -3.26
CA GLY A 811 32.09 36.94 -2.11
C GLY A 811 31.47 35.80 -1.31
N ASN A 812 31.70 34.52 -1.67
CA ASN A 812 31.17 33.39 -0.91
C ASN A 812 31.92 33.21 0.43
N PRO A 813 31.24 33.07 1.58
CA PRO A 813 31.87 32.77 2.86
C PRO A 813 32.66 31.46 2.86
N ILE A 814 33.84 31.48 3.47
CA ILE A 814 34.71 30.30 3.61
C ILE A 814 34.22 29.43 4.79
N ILE A 815 34.52 28.12 4.71
CA ILE A 815 34.18 27.14 5.74
C ILE A 815 35.48 26.53 6.30
N ALA A 816 35.71 26.70 7.60
CA ALA A 816 36.84 26.10 8.33
C ALA A 816 36.41 24.81 9.06
N PRO A 817 37.22 23.74 9.08
CA PRO A 817 36.86 22.45 9.67
C PRO A 817 36.86 22.50 11.21
N TYR A 818 35.93 21.78 11.86
CA TYR A 818 35.92 21.64 13.31
C TYR A 818 36.32 20.24 13.81
N PRO A 819 37.06 20.11 14.94
CA PRO A 819 37.96 21.10 15.56
C PRO A 819 39.30 21.27 14.85
N SER A 820 39.51 20.59 13.72
CA SER A 820 40.64 20.80 12.81
C SER A 820 40.51 19.92 11.57
N TRP A 821 41.42 20.11 10.62
CA TRP A 821 41.64 19.19 9.49
C TRP A 821 41.86 17.74 9.94
N GLU A 822 42.68 17.49 10.97
CA GLU A 822 42.93 16.13 11.48
C GLU A 822 41.65 15.44 11.98
N TRP A 823 40.71 16.20 12.57
CA TRP A 823 39.44 15.63 13.00
C TRP A 823 38.49 15.28 11.87
N ASN A 824 38.70 15.82 10.66
CA ASN A 824 37.91 15.51 9.47
C ASN A 824 38.61 14.47 8.58
N LYS A 825 39.71 13.86 9.03
CA LYS A 825 40.54 12.93 8.24
C LYS A 825 39.78 11.65 7.89
N GLU A 826 39.72 11.31 6.60
CA GLU A 826 39.09 10.07 6.14
C GLU A 826 39.93 8.85 6.57
N GLY A 827 39.26 7.80 7.05
CA GLY A 827 39.87 6.50 7.37
C GLY A 827 40.29 6.27 8.83
N ASP A 828 40.30 7.29 9.69
CA ASP A 828 40.57 7.11 11.13
C ASP A 828 39.26 7.07 11.94
N CYS A 829 38.92 5.88 12.43
CA CYS A 829 37.70 5.63 13.20
C CYS A 829 37.71 6.14 14.64
N ASN A 830 38.66 7.00 15.02
CA ASN A 830 38.66 7.72 16.30
C ASN A 830 38.22 9.18 16.15
N VAL A 831 38.35 9.75 14.95
CA VAL A 831 37.89 11.10 14.60
C VAL A 831 36.52 11.05 13.91
N ILE A 832 36.18 12.05 13.09
CA ILE A 832 34.87 12.22 12.47
C ILE A 832 34.92 11.77 11.00
N THR A 833 34.11 10.77 10.64
CA THR A 833 34.10 10.17 9.29
C THR A 833 33.22 10.96 8.31
N SER A 834 31.92 11.06 8.59
CA SER A 834 30.91 11.66 7.71
C SER A 834 29.60 11.87 8.47
N VAL A 835 29.06 13.09 8.44
CA VAL A 835 28.30 13.56 9.61
C VAL A 835 26.96 14.18 9.29
N PHE A 836 26.09 14.00 10.29
CA PHE A 836 24.77 14.59 10.39
C PHE A 836 24.60 15.23 11.79
N ARG A 837 23.39 15.45 12.35
CA ARG A 837 23.22 16.68 13.19
C ARG A 837 24.01 16.74 14.46
N VAL A 838 24.13 17.99 14.85
CA VAL A 838 24.03 18.42 16.22
C VAL A 838 22.64 18.86 16.59
N ALA A 839 22.22 18.38 17.75
CA ALA A 839 21.63 19.29 18.70
C ALA A 839 22.77 19.99 19.46
N ILE A 840 22.65 21.31 19.59
CA ILE A 840 23.23 22.02 20.72
C ILE A 840 22.16 22.00 21.80
N ASP A 841 22.55 21.66 23.03
CA ASP A 841 21.61 21.58 24.15
C ASP A 841 21.70 22.77 25.11
N LYS A 842 20.75 22.88 26.04
CA LYS A 842 20.69 23.98 27.04
C LYS A 842 21.91 24.03 27.98
N CYS A 843 22.82 23.06 27.90
CA CYS A 843 23.95 22.87 28.80
C CYS A 843 25.29 23.17 28.11
N ASN A 844 25.26 23.82 26.95
CA ASN A 844 26.42 24.11 26.11
C ASN A 844 27.21 22.84 25.70
N ARG A 845 26.51 21.71 25.55
CA ARG A 845 27.08 20.51 24.90
C ARG A 845 26.65 20.47 23.45
N LEU A 846 27.59 20.03 22.64
CA LEU A 846 27.45 19.76 21.22
C LEU A 846 27.41 18.26 21.02
N TRP A 847 26.28 17.74 20.57
CA TRP A 847 26.11 16.33 20.24
C TRP A 847 26.43 16.14 18.76
N VAL A 848 27.19 15.14 18.35
CA VAL A 848 27.69 15.00 16.98
C VAL A 848 27.42 13.58 16.49
N LEU A 849 26.57 13.42 15.48
CA LEU A 849 26.21 12.12 14.93
C LEU A 849 27.01 11.78 13.67
N ASP A 850 28.11 11.05 13.85
CA ASP A 850 28.94 10.52 12.77
C ASP A 850 28.42 9.15 12.32
N THR A 851 28.19 9.01 11.03
CA THR A 851 27.67 7.79 10.40
C THR A 851 28.71 6.70 10.23
N GLY A 852 30.00 7.06 10.22
CA GLY A 852 31.07 6.13 9.85
C GLY A 852 31.09 5.72 8.37
N LYS A 853 30.34 6.38 7.48
CA LYS A 853 30.24 6.03 6.04
C LYS A 853 30.97 6.99 5.10
N VAL A 854 31.47 6.48 3.98
CA VAL A 854 31.91 7.31 2.83
C VAL A 854 31.32 6.70 1.55
N GLY A 855 30.45 7.46 0.87
CA GLY A 855 29.44 6.88 -0.01
C GLY A 855 28.63 5.81 0.74
N ASP A 856 28.30 4.71 0.05
CA ASP A 856 27.65 3.54 0.66
C ASP A 856 28.58 2.75 1.62
N ARG A 857 29.90 3.00 1.61
CA ARG A 857 30.86 2.15 2.34
C ARG A 857 30.93 2.51 3.81
N GLN A 858 30.55 1.57 4.68
CA GLN A 858 30.83 1.63 6.11
C GLN A 858 32.35 1.49 6.34
N ILE A 859 33.01 2.58 6.74
CA ILE A 859 34.44 2.62 7.08
C ILE A 859 34.63 2.39 8.59
N CYS A 860 33.78 3.04 9.39
CA CYS A 860 33.82 3.06 10.85
C CYS A 860 32.45 2.69 11.42
N ARG A 861 32.34 2.39 12.72
CA ARG A 861 31.02 2.25 13.36
C ARG A 861 30.35 3.63 13.47
N PRO A 862 29.02 3.75 13.33
CA PRO A 862 28.32 4.96 13.72
C PRO A 862 28.64 5.33 15.17
N GLN A 863 28.76 6.62 15.46
CA GLN A 863 29.21 7.10 16.76
C GLN A 863 28.66 8.50 17.10
N LEU A 864 28.26 8.67 18.36
CA LEU A 864 28.05 9.98 18.96
C LEU A 864 29.39 10.49 19.50
N HIS A 865 29.89 11.60 18.96
CA HIS A 865 30.86 12.43 19.66
C HIS A 865 30.09 13.50 20.47
N VAL A 866 30.61 13.93 21.61
CA VAL A 866 30.03 15.03 22.39
C VAL A 866 31.13 16.00 22.76
N PHE A 867 31.06 17.24 22.28
CA PHE A 867 32.01 18.30 22.60
C PHE A 867 31.40 19.27 23.60
N SER A 868 32.23 19.85 24.48
CA SER A 868 31.81 21.02 25.24
C SER A 868 32.04 22.27 24.41
N LEU A 869 30.99 23.04 24.14
CA LEU A 869 31.10 24.36 23.54
C LEU A 869 31.87 25.34 24.44
N ILE A 870 32.10 25.01 25.72
CA ILE A 870 32.78 25.91 26.65
C ILE A 870 34.29 25.99 26.35
N ASN A 871 34.90 24.90 25.90
CA ASN A 871 36.34 24.77 25.69
C ASN A 871 36.75 24.02 24.40
N ASN A 872 35.79 23.74 23.52
CA ASN A 872 35.94 23.03 22.24
C ASN A 872 36.53 21.62 22.33
N ARG A 873 36.52 20.97 23.50
CA ARG A 873 37.05 19.61 23.68
C ARG A 873 35.95 18.56 23.59
N LEU A 874 36.28 17.41 23.02
CA LEU A 874 35.51 16.18 23.22
C LEU A 874 35.43 15.89 24.73
N ILE A 875 34.22 15.74 25.25
CA ILE A 875 33.92 15.37 26.64
C ILE A 875 33.32 13.96 26.76
N HIS A 876 32.79 13.40 25.67
CA HIS A 876 32.31 12.03 25.62
C HIS A 876 32.33 11.49 24.18
N GLN A 877 32.53 10.19 24.00
CA GLN A 877 32.36 9.48 22.73
C GLN A 877 31.68 8.14 22.99
N TYR A 878 30.64 7.85 22.22
CA TYR A 878 29.89 6.61 22.27
C TYR A 878 29.81 5.99 20.87
N LYS A 879 30.48 4.84 20.67
CA LYS A 879 30.43 4.09 19.40
C LYS A 879 29.33 3.03 19.52
N PHE A 880 28.37 3.02 18.61
CA PHE A 880 27.19 2.18 18.77
C PHE A 880 27.53 0.68 18.74
N PRO A 881 26.84 -0.16 19.54
CA PRO A 881 26.97 -1.61 19.49
C PRO A 881 26.58 -2.15 18.11
N ARG A 882 27.25 -3.22 17.65
CA ARG A 882 27.12 -3.72 16.26
C ARG A 882 25.74 -4.34 15.99
N ASP A 883 25.12 -4.89 17.02
CA ASP A 883 23.73 -5.33 17.08
C ASP A 883 22.70 -4.21 16.77
N GLN A 884 23.09 -2.93 16.84
CA GLN A 884 22.15 -1.80 16.76
C GLN A 884 22.19 -1.04 15.42
N PHE A 885 23.06 -1.43 14.48
CA PHE A 885 23.10 -0.84 13.14
C PHE A 885 23.40 -1.87 12.03
N LYS A 886 22.63 -1.78 10.96
CA LYS A 886 22.74 -2.60 9.74
C LYS A 886 23.81 -1.99 8.82
N ASP A 887 24.38 -2.72 7.86
CA ASP A 887 25.32 -2.09 6.90
C ASP A 887 24.61 -1.11 5.95
N THR A 888 23.29 -1.23 5.80
CA THR A 888 22.46 -0.23 5.14
C THR A 888 22.30 1.05 5.97
N SER A 889 22.34 0.98 7.31
CA SER A 889 22.00 2.09 8.23
C SER A 889 22.73 3.39 7.92
N LEU A 890 22.05 4.50 8.19
CA LEU A 890 22.56 5.86 8.04
C LEU A 890 21.95 6.66 9.19
N PHE A 891 22.78 7.18 10.07
CA PHE A 891 22.35 7.79 11.33
C PHE A 891 22.33 9.32 11.16
N VAL A 892 21.14 9.92 11.11
CA VAL A 892 20.96 11.21 10.39
C VAL A 892 20.45 12.32 11.33
N THR A 893 19.23 12.25 11.88
CA THR A 893 18.76 13.24 12.90
C THR A 893 18.94 12.75 14.34
N PRO A 894 19.80 13.38 15.16
CA PRO A 894 19.68 13.37 16.62
C PRO A 894 18.85 14.54 17.16
N VAL A 895 18.03 14.26 18.18
CA VAL A 895 17.39 15.26 19.06
C VAL A 895 17.64 14.90 20.51
N VAL A 896 17.90 15.92 21.34
CA VAL A 896 18.40 15.77 22.72
C VAL A 896 17.34 16.19 23.73
N ASP A 897 17.07 15.30 24.67
CA ASP A 897 16.04 15.42 25.71
C ASP A 897 16.68 15.51 27.10
N ILE A 898 16.80 16.73 27.63
CA ILE A 898 17.29 16.97 29.00
C ILE A 898 16.10 16.92 29.96
N ARG A 899 16.19 16.04 30.97
CA ARG A 899 15.16 15.83 32.00
C ARG A 899 15.49 16.39 33.37
N ASP A 900 16.72 16.81 33.60
CA ASP A 900 17.09 17.65 34.74
C ASP A 900 18.27 18.55 34.37
N THR A 901 18.12 19.85 34.60
CA THR A 901 19.18 20.86 34.43
C THR A 901 20.04 21.01 35.68
N ASN A 902 19.59 20.52 36.84
CA ASN A 902 20.25 20.73 38.14
C ASN A 902 21.39 19.73 38.38
N ASP A 903 21.21 18.42 38.10
CA ASP A 903 22.29 17.40 38.10
C ASP A 903 23.18 17.50 36.84
N LYS A 904 23.68 18.71 36.54
CA LYS A 904 24.64 19.00 35.46
C LYS A 904 24.28 18.36 34.10
N CYS A 905 22.99 18.27 33.81
CA CYS A 905 22.43 17.63 32.62
C CYS A 905 22.83 16.16 32.42
N ARG A 906 23.09 15.41 33.50
CA ARG A 906 23.34 13.97 33.44
C ARG A 906 22.12 13.17 33.02
N ASN A 907 20.93 13.60 33.44
CA ASN A 907 19.66 13.01 33.01
C ASN A 907 19.30 13.50 31.59
N THR A 908 20.00 12.96 30.59
CA THR A 908 19.83 13.28 29.16
C THR A 908 19.64 12.02 28.34
N PHE A 909 18.67 12.05 27.43
CA PHE A 909 18.48 11.05 26.39
C PHE A 909 18.72 11.68 25.02
N VAL A 910 19.11 10.88 24.04
CA VAL A 910 19.24 11.29 22.64
C VAL A 910 18.46 10.31 21.78
N TYR A 911 17.57 10.84 20.95
CA TYR A 911 16.76 10.11 19.99
C TYR A 911 17.38 10.29 18.61
N ILE A 912 17.65 9.19 17.91
CA ILE A 912 18.43 9.19 16.66
C ILE A 912 17.68 8.43 15.57
N ALA A 913 17.41 9.11 14.47
CA ALA A 913 16.82 8.57 13.27
C ALA A 913 17.85 7.79 12.43
N ASP A 914 17.67 6.48 12.30
CA ASP A 914 18.38 5.62 11.34
C ASP A 914 17.55 5.48 10.07
N VAL A 915 17.80 6.40 9.14
CA VAL A 915 16.98 6.63 7.94
C VAL A 915 16.97 5.42 7.01
N THR A 916 18.12 4.89 6.62
CA THR A 916 18.20 3.78 5.64
C THR A 916 18.24 2.39 6.29
N GLY A 917 18.26 2.32 7.62
CA GLY A 917 18.06 1.09 8.39
C GLY A 917 16.66 0.95 9.01
N PHE A 918 15.83 1.99 8.89
CA PHE A 918 14.43 2.07 9.33
C PHE A 918 14.24 1.87 10.85
N GLY A 919 15.03 2.62 11.65
CA GLY A 919 15.06 2.46 13.10
C GLY A 919 15.15 3.76 13.89
N LEU A 920 14.69 3.74 15.15
CA LEU A 920 14.93 4.79 16.12
C LEU A 920 15.92 4.28 17.18
N LEU A 921 17.10 4.89 17.23
CA LEU A 921 18.08 4.62 18.28
C LEU A 921 17.80 5.53 19.47
N VAL A 922 17.84 4.97 20.67
CA VAL A 922 17.76 5.73 21.92
C VAL A 922 19.07 5.55 22.67
N TYR A 923 19.72 6.66 23.03
CA TYR A 923 20.93 6.69 23.85
C TYR A 923 20.66 7.36 25.19
N ASP A 924 21.10 6.70 26.27
CA ASP A 924 20.95 7.09 27.67
C ASP A 924 22.33 7.51 28.19
N TYR A 925 22.54 8.83 28.30
CA TYR A 925 23.81 9.42 28.71
C TYR A 925 24.15 9.17 30.18
N ARG A 926 23.15 8.91 31.03
CA ARG A 926 23.37 8.67 32.47
C ARG A 926 24.00 7.30 32.72
N TYR A 927 23.55 6.29 31.97
CA TYR A 927 24.02 4.91 32.09
C TYR A 927 24.96 4.47 30.94
N ASN A 928 25.29 5.40 30.04
CA ASN A 928 26.17 5.22 28.88
C ASN A 928 25.86 3.97 28.04
N ARG A 929 24.60 3.86 27.62
CA ARG A 929 24.06 2.71 26.88
C ARG A 929 23.09 3.19 25.80
N SER A 930 22.87 2.36 24.79
CA SER A 930 21.85 2.57 23.77
C SER A 930 21.07 1.30 23.51
N TRP A 931 19.89 1.48 22.92
CA TRP A 931 19.06 0.42 22.37
C TRP A 931 18.47 0.88 21.04
N ARG A 932 18.13 -0.11 20.22
CA ARG A 932 17.45 0.08 18.94
C ARG A 932 15.96 -0.20 19.12
N ILE A 933 15.14 0.64 18.52
CA ILE A 933 13.72 0.41 18.35
C ILE A 933 13.44 0.30 16.85
N GLU A 934 12.66 -0.70 16.45
CA GLU A 934 12.14 -0.86 15.10
C GLU A 934 10.61 -0.69 15.15
N ASN A 935 10.04 -0.04 14.14
CA ASN A 935 8.60 0.17 14.02
C ASN A 935 8.25 0.44 12.56
N LYS A 936 7.07 0.03 12.11
CA LYS A 936 6.66 0.24 10.72
C LYS A 936 6.58 1.71 10.30
N LEU A 937 6.27 2.61 11.24
CA LEU A 937 6.27 4.06 11.01
C LEU A 937 7.68 4.66 10.78
N PHE A 938 8.74 3.84 10.89
CA PHE A 938 10.12 4.24 10.59
C PHE A 938 10.57 3.89 9.17
N TYR A 939 9.73 3.22 8.39
CA TYR A 939 10.01 2.88 7.00
C TYR A 939 9.62 4.03 6.07
N PRO A 940 10.25 4.15 4.90
CA PRO A 940 9.73 4.95 3.80
C PRO A 940 8.44 4.31 3.29
N TYR A 941 7.39 5.09 3.01
CA TYR A 941 6.24 4.56 2.31
C TYR A 941 6.58 4.60 0.80
N PRO A 942 6.55 3.49 0.04
CA PRO A 942 7.20 3.36 -1.27
C PRO A 942 6.96 4.44 -2.32
N SER A 943 5.75 4.99 -2.39
CA SER A 943 5.42 6.06 -3.35
C SER A 943 5.48 7.46 -2.71
N TYR A 944 5.66 7.55 -1.39
CA TYR A 944 6.13 8.78 -0.76
C TYR A 944 7.60 9.09 -1.14
N GLY A 945 8.21 8.43 -2.14
CA GLY A 945 9.63 8.59 -2.49
C GLY A 945 9.96 9.52 -3.67
N THR A 946 8.98 10.11 -4.37
CA THR A 946 9.23 10.94 -5.58
C THR A 946 8.99 12.43 -5.31
N PHE A 947 10.05 13.21 -5.48
CA PHE A 947 10.17 14.62 -5.13
C PHE A 947 10.00 15.48 -6.38
N ASN A 948 9.21 16.57 -6.30
CA ASN A 948 9.21 17.63 -7.30
C ASN A 948 9.46 18.97 -6.58
N ILE A 949 10.48 19.70 -7.01
CA ILE A 949 10.86 20.99 -6.43
C ILE A 949 11.20 21.93 -7.59
N ASN A 950 10.45 23.03 -7.71
CA ASN A 950 10.65 24.05 -8.74
C ASN A 950 10.59 23.54 -10.22
N GLY A 951 10.20 22.28 -10.45
CA GLY A 951 10.16 21.62 -11.76
C GLY A 951 11.21 20.51 -11.97
N ASP A 952 12.26 20.44 -11.14
CA ASP A 952 13.16 19.27 -11.12
C ASP A 952 12.50 18.11 -10.36
N THR A 953 12.65 16.87 -10.85
CA THR A 953 12.07 15.66 -10.24
C THR A 953 13.16 14.63 -9.91
N PHE A 954 13.10 13.98 -8.73
CA PHE A 954 14.03 12.90 -8.34
C PHE A 954 13.38 11.91 -7.34
N ASP A 955 13.97 10.71 -7.17
CA ASP A 955 13.56 9.75 -6.12
C ASP A 955 14.54 9.69 -4.95
N LEU A 956 14.01 9.50 -3.75
CA LEU A 956 14.79 9.19 -2.54
C LEU A 956 13.92 8.39 -1.55
N MET A 957 14.44 7.28 -1.02
CA MET A 957 13.65 6.23 -0.36
C MET A 957 14.13 5.89 1.04
N ASP A 958 14.15 6.95 1.82
CA ASP A 958 14.77 7.05 3.11
C ASP A 958 13.68 7.03 4.20
N GLY A 959 13.88 6.28 5.28
CA GLY A 959 12.91 6.09 6.38
C GLY A 959 12.90 7.22 7.39
N ILE A 960 12.62 6.90 8.67
CA ILE A 960 12.51 7.89 9.78
C ILE A 960 13.64 8.90 9.70
N PHE A 961 13.24 10.17 9.64
CA PHE A 961 14.01 11.26 9.08
C PHE A 961 14.08 12.41 10.08
N ALA A 962 12.97 13.09 10.39
CA ALA A 962 12.96 14.17 11.37
C ALA A 962 12.45 13.75 12.74
N LEU A 963 12.73 14.60 13.71
CA LEU A 963 12.39 14.46 15.12
C LEU A 963 12.17 15.86 15.71
N ALA A 964 11.12 16.06 16.51
CA ALA A 964 10.88 17.28 17.29
C ALA A 964 10.30 16.98 18.67
N LEU A 965 10.77 17.68 19.72
CA LEU A 965 10.28 17.49 21.09
C LEU A 965 9.24 18.54 21.48
N GLY A 966 7.99 18.09 21.62
CA GLY A 966 6.93 18.89 22.21
C GLY A 966 7.24 19.37 23.63
N PRO A 967 6.63 20.47 24.12
CA PRO A 967 6.94 21.04 25.42
C PRO A 967 6.75 20.06 26.60
N ILE A 968 7.40 20.34 27.73
CA ILE A 968 7.21 19.56 28.96
C ILE A 968 5.78 19.76 29.47
N ARG A 969 5.09 18.64 29.67
CA ARG A 969 3.73 18.59 30.21
C ARG A 969 3.74 18.66 31.74
N SER A 970 2.59 18.93 32.34
CA SER A 970 2.43 18.97 33.81
C SER A 970 2.68 17.62 34.51
N ASP A 971 2.66 16.51 33.77
CA ASP A 971 3.03 15.17 34.22
C ASP A 971 4.56 14.90 34.16
N GLY A 972 5.35 15.87 33.69
CA GLY A 972 6.81 15.75 33.53
C GLY A 972 7.26 15.02 32.26
N ASP A 973 6.33 14.56 31.42
CA ASP A 973 6.67 13.90 30.16
C ASP A 973 6.62 14.82 28.93
N ARG A 974 7.13 14.32 27.80
CA ARG A 974 7.15 15.01 26.50
C ARG A 974 6.65 14.09 25.39
N ILE A 975 6.19 14.70 24.30
CA ILE A 975 5.95 13.98 23.05
C ILE A 975 7.16 14.16 22.15
N LEU A 976 7.61 13.08 21.52
CA LEU A 976 8.52 13.11 20.38
C LEU A 976 7.67 12.97 19.11
N TYR A 977 7.67 14.00 18.27
CA TYR A 977 7.14 13.99 16.92
C TYR A 977 8.22 13.48 15.95
N PHE A 978 7.83 12.82 14.86
CA PHE A 978 8.74 12.21 13.88
C PHE A 978 8.04 11.77 12.59
N HIS A 979 8.80 11.66 11.49
CA HIS A 979 8.31 11.16 10.19
C HIS A 979 9.45 10.68 9.28
N SER A 980 9.15 9.98 8.18
CA SER A 980 10.12 9.41 7.21
C SER A 980 10.36 10.28 5.95
N LEU A 981 11.47 10.05 5.22
CA LEU A 981 11.82 10.68 3.91
C LEU A 981 11.16 10.07 2.70
N ALA A 982 10.27 9.14 2.98
CA ALA A 982 9.04 9.01 2.25
C ALA A 982 7.85 9.03 3.21
N SER A 983 7.36 10.23 3.57
CA SER A 983 6.18 10.51 4.43
C SER A 983 5.63 11.95 4.34
N LYS A 984 4.39 12.15 3.88
CA LYS A 984 3.61 13.37 4.23
C LYS A 984 3.03 13.27 5.65
N VAL A 985 2.99 12.05 6.22
CA VAL A 985 2.45 11.72 7.53
C VAL A 985 3.36 12.25 8.64
N GLU A 986 2.80 12.95 9.62
CA GLU A 986 3.43 13.17 10.92
C GLU A 986 3.13 11.99 11.86
N SER A 987 4.05 11.64 12.75
CA SER A 987 3.86 10.60 13.78
C SER A 987 4.34 11.08 15.14
N TRP A 988 3.97 10.37 16.20
CA TRP A 988 4.38 10.72 17.56
C TRP A 988 4.45 9.53 18.51
N VAL A 989 5.25 9.70 19.58
CA VAL A 989 5.38 8.73 20.67
C VAL A 989 5.59 9.43 22.02
N ALA A 990 5.10 8.82 23.09
CA ALA A 990 5.38 9.27 24.46
C ALA A 990 6.83 8.95 24.82
N THR A 991 7.61 9.98 25.19
CA THR A 991 9.03 9.83 25.50
C THR A 991 9.27 8.95 26.74
N SER A 992 8.33 8.88 27.68
CA SER A 992 8.37 7.92 28.81
C SER A 992 8.45 6.46 28.38
N THR A 993 7.77 6.05 27.30
CA THR A 993 7.87 4.69 26.76
C THR A 993 9.27 4.42 26.23
N ILE A 994 9.74 5.24 25.28
CA ILE A 994 11.00 4.98 24.56
C ILE A 994 12.26 5.16 25.42
N ARG A 995 12.16 5.86 26.56
CA ARG A 995 13.24 5.96 27.57
C ARG A 995 13.37 4.71 28.45
N ASN A 996 12.44 3.75 28.39
CA ASN A 996 12.48 2.54 29.22
C ASN A 996 13.28 1.41 28.56
N TYR A 997 14.60 1.41 28.78
CA TYR A 997 15.54 0.37 28.32
C TYR A 997 15.03 -1.07 28.47
N SER A 998 14.39 -1.39 29.60
CA SER A 998 13.95 -2.75 29.93
C SER A 998 12.82 -3.27 29.04
N ILE A 999 12.16 -2.41 28.27
CA ILE A 999 11.18 -2.81 27.25
C ILE A 999 11.90 -3.30 25.99
N PHE A 1000 13.01 -2.66 25.59
CA PHE A 1000 13.61 -2.79 24.26
C PHE A 1000 14.91 -3.60 24.20
N VAL A 1001 15.56 -3.85 25.34
CA VAL A 1001 16.86 -4.56 25.43
C VAL A 1001 16.84 -6.00 24.87
N HIS A 1002 15.67 -6.63 24.80
CA HIS A 1002 15.50 -8.02 24.31
C HIS A 1002 14.47 -8.16 23.18
N ASP A 1003 13.81 -7.06 22.80
CA ASP A 1003 12.78 -7.00 21.76
C ASP A 1003 12.75 -5.56 21.22
N SER A 1004 13.34 -5.33 20.05
CA SER A 1004 13.39 -3.99 19.44
C SER A 1004 12.04 -3.53 18.88
N GLU A 1005 11.06 -4.43 18.69
CA GLU A 1005 9.73 -4.09 18.18
C GLU A 1005 8.70 -3.88 19.31
N ALA A 1006 9.13 -4.06 20.57
CA ALA A 1006 8.28 -4.03 21.76
C ALA A 1006 7.35 -2.80 21.85
N THR A 1007 6.14 -3.02 22.34
CA THR A 1007 5.10 -1.97 22.47
C THR A 1007 4.79 -1.19 21.17
N PRO A 1008 4.61 -1.84 20.00
CA PRO A 1008 4.59 -1.15 18.70
C PRO A 1008 3.42 -0.16 18.55
N ARG A 1009 2.35 -0.32 19.34
CA ARG A 1009 1.16 0.57 19.42
C ARG A 1009 1.37 1.84 20.25
N SER A 1010 2.54 2.02 20.89
CA SER A 1010 2.90 3.26 21.58
C SER A 1010 3.32 4.36 20.62
N PHE A 1011 3.86 3.98 19.46
CA PHE A 1011 4.06 4.84 18.30
C PHE A 1011 2.74 4.97 17.55
N LYS A 1012 2.44 6.19 17.10
CA LYS A 1012 1.16 6.51 16.46
C LYS A 1012 1.42 7.41 15.26
N PRO A 1013 0.86 7.12 14.07
CA PRO A 1013 0.65 8.17 13.10
C PRO A 1013 -0.28 9.22 13.72
N PHE A 1014 -0.13 10.45 13.27
CA PHE A 1014 -0.84 11.59 13.82
C PHE A 1014 -2.19 11.77 13.13
N ALA A 1015 -2.57 13.00 12.79
CA ALA A 1015 -3.94 13.40 12.54
C ALA A 1015 -4.30 13.69 11.07
N LEU A 1016 -3.59 14.58 10.38
CA LEU A 1016 -3.83 14.97 8.98
C LEU A 1016 -2.47 15.27 8.32
N GLU A 1017 -2.21 14.79 7.09
CA GLU A 1017 -1.00 15.19 6.38
C GLU A 1017 -0.91 16.72 6.20
N ARG A 1018 0.33 17.17 6.08
CA ARG A 1018 0.76 18.42 5.41
C ARG A 1018 0.58 18.30 3.90
N GLN A 1019 0.39 19.44 3.24
CA GLN A 1019 0.15 19.57 1.80
C GLN A 1019 1.23 18.87 0.98
N SER A 1020 2.48 18.98 1.43
CA SER A 1020 3.67 18.44 0.80
C SER A 1020 4.65 18.01 1.91
N GLN A 1021 5.44 16.93 1.78
CA GLN A 1021 6.86 17.03 1.26
C GLN A 1021 7.45 18.24 2.12
N SER A 1022 7.93 18.04 3.35
CA SER A 1022 8.85 18.94 4.09
C SER A 1022 10.32 18.55 3.82
N ALA A 1023 11.23 19.33 4.39
CA ALA A 1023 12.47 18.81 4.93
C ALA A 1023 12.44 19.08 6.44
N ALA A 1024 13.21 20.03 6.96
CA ALA A 1024 13.35 20.20 8.40
C ALA A 1024 12.05 20.53 9.14
N GLU A 1025 12.03 20.15 10.42
CA GLU A 1025 11.10 20.68 11.41
C GLU A 1025 11.83 21.13 12.69
N ALA A 1026 11.19 21.99 13.48
CA ALA A 1026 11.59 22.34 14.85
C ALA A 1026 10.37 22.89 15.65
N MET A 1027 10.24 22.54 16.94
CA MET A 1027 9.17 23.06 17.82
C MET A 1027 9.71 23.96 18.94
N ASN A 1028 9.03 25.07 19.25
CA ASN A 1028 9.35 25.95 20.37
C ASN A 1028 8.62 25.55 21.68
N GLU A 1029 8.92 26.25 22.78
CA GLU A 1029 8.30 25.96 24.10
C GLU A 1029 6.83 26.39 24.18
N ASP A 1030 6.39 27.26 23.26
CA ASP A 1030 4.98 27.56 23.00
C ASP A 1030 4.24 26.43 22.29
N GLY A 1031 4.94 25.40 21.80
CA GLY A 1031 4.36 24.26 21.10
C GLY A 1031 4.08 24.54 19.63
N ILE A 1032 4.65 25.61 19.06
CA ILE A 1032 4.59 25.91 17.63
C ILE A 1032 5.68 25.11 16.92
N LEU A 1033 5.27 24.17 16.07
CA LEU A 1033 6.12 23.43 15.15
C LEU A 1033 6.25 24.26 13.86
N PHE A 1034 7.46 24.41 13.36
CA PHE A 1034 7.77 25.00 12.06
C PHE A 1034 8.36 23.92 11.17
N PHE A 1035 7.99 23.92 9.89
CA PHE A 1035 8.46 22.94 8.91
C PHE A 1035 8.40 23.50 7.48
N GLY A 1036 9.16 22.90 6.57
CA GLY A 1036 9.14 23.27 5.16
C GLY A 1036 7.98 22.65 4.38
N LEU A 1037 7.69 23.19 3.22
CA LEU A 1037 6.83 22.61 2.19
C LEU A 1037 7.59 22.72 0.85
N LEU A 1038 8.17 21.63 0.36
CA LEU A 1038 9.13 21.62 -0.76
C LEU A 1038 8.44 21.82 -2.12
N SER A 1039 7.21 21.33 -2.29
CA SER A 1039 6.47 21.42 -3.55
C SER A 1039 5.92 22.82 -3.74
N GLU A 1040 5.38 23.42 -2.68
CA GLU A 1040 4.91 24.81 -2.65
C GLU A 1040 6.04 25.80 -2.39
N ILE A 1041 7.27 25.35 -2.11
CA ILE A 1041 8.45 26.18 -1.84
C ILE A 1041 8.16 27.25 -0.77
N SER A 1042 7.69 26.79 0.39
CA SER A 1042 7.21 27.65 1.47
C SER A 1042 7.59 27.15 2.87
N LEU A 1043 7.50 28.05 3.85
CA LEU A 1043 7.62 27.79 5.28
C LEU A 1043 6.21 27.75 5.89
N ALA A 1044 5.96 26.73 6.70
CA ALA A 1044 4.68 26.51 7.36
C ALA A 1044 4.85 26.29 8.87
N CYS A 1045 3.75 26.46 9.61
CA CYS A 1045 3.71 26.23 11.06
C CYS A 1045 2.41 25.59 11.54
N TRP A 1046 2.44 24.98 12.72
CA TRP A 1046 1.29 24.41 13.43
C TRP A 1046 1.46 24.59 14.94
N ASN A 1047 0.42 25.02 15.65
CA ASN A 1047 0.46 25.21 17.11
C ASN A 1047 -0.23 24.05 17.85
N SER A 1048 0.56 23.16 18.44
CA SER A 1048 0.11 21.94 19.12
C SER A 1048 -0.73 22.15 20.39
N LYS A 1049 -0.56 23.27 21.08
CA LYS A 1049 -1.37 23.62 22.27
C LYS A 1049 -2.77 24.10 21.87
N LYS A 1050 -2.87 24.78 20.73
CA LYS A 1050 -4.09 25.39 20.17
C LYS A 1050 -4.88 24.42 19.30
N TYR A 1051 -4.18 23.53 18.60
CA TYR A 1051 -4.74 22.48 17.74
C TYR A 1051 -4.10 21.13 18.09
N PRO A 1052 -4.77 20.27 18.89
CA PRO A 1052 -4.23 18.97 19.30
C PRO A 1052 -3.96 17.98 18.16
N GLU A 1053 -4.42 18.29 16.94
CA GLU A 1053 -4.28 17.52 15.71
C GLU A 1053 -3.33 18.28 14.76
N TYR A 1054 -2.31 17.63 14.23
CA TYR A 1054 -1.47 18.18 13.15
C TYR A 1054 -2.25 18.36 11.83
N GLY A 1055 -1.71 19.13 10.89
CA GLY A 1055 -2.10 19.05 9.47
C GLY A 1055 -3.27 19.87 8.94
N ASN A 1056 -3.40 19.86 7.61
CA ASN A 1056 -4.48 20.52 6.86
C ASN A 1056 -4.72 21.98 7.33
N LYS A 1057 -5.97 22.48 7.38
CA LYS A 1057 -6.32 23.80 7.94
C LYS A 1057 -5.74 24.17 9.33
N ASN A 1058 -5.18 23.25 10.12
CA ASN A 1058 -4.50 23.60 11.38
C ASN A 1058 -3.08 24.13 11.13
N ILE A 1059 -2.54 23.92 9.93
CA ILE A 1059 -1.31 24.53 9.41
C ILE A 1059 -1.61 25.97 8.95
N GLU A 1060 -0.64 26.86 9.08
CA GLU A 1060 -0.55 28.10 8.30
C GLU A 1060 0.72 28.10 7.44
N ASN A 1061 0.63 28.55 6.18
CA ASN A 1061 1.80 28.88 5.38
C ASN A 1061 2.15 30.34 5.67
N ILE A 1062 3.34 30.58 6.23
CA ILE A 1062 3.75 31.88 6.80
C ILE A 1062 4.73 32.65 5.93
N LEU A 1063 5.44 31.97 5.01
CA LEU A 1063 6.29 32.61 4.01
C LEU A 1063 6.36 31.73 2.75
N PHE A 1064 6.13 32.32 1.59
CA PHE A 1064 6.36 31.70 0.28
C PHE A 1064 7.50 32.45 -0.40
N ASP A 1065 8.53 31.72 -0.83
CA ASP A 1065 9.67 32.32 -1.54
C ASP A 1065 10.31 31.29 -2.48
N ARG A 1066 9.93 31.36 -3.75
CA ARG A 1066 10.36 30.44 -4.81
C ARG A 1066 11.87 30.39 -5.02
N GLU A 1067 12.60 31.47 -4.73
CA GLU A 1067 14.05 31.50 -4.90
C GLU A 1067 14.76 30.95 -3.65
N ASN A 1068 14.36 31.43 -2.48
CA ASN A 1068 15.09 31.21 -1.25
C ASN A 1068 14.70 29.90 -0.52
N LEU A 1069 13.45 29.42 -0.60
CA LEU A 1069 12.96 28.29 0.21
C LEU A 1069 12.95 26.91 -0.49
N GLN A 1070 13.73 26.70 -1.55
CA GLN A 1070 13.71 25.50 -2.40
C GLN A 1070 13.74 24.15 -1.65
N PHE A 1071 14.70 23.96 -0.72
CA PHE A 1071 14.77 22.76 0.12
C PHE A 1071 15.14 23.19 1.54
N PRO A 1072 14.19 23.49 2.46
CA PRO A 1072 14.44 23.95 3.83
C PRO A 1072 15.05 22.85 4.71
N SER A 1073 16.30 22.54 4.43
CA SER A 1073 17.07 21.37 4.84
C SER A 1073 17.41 21.32 6.32
N GLY A 1074 17.44 22.48 6.98
CA GLY A 1074 17.67 22.57 8.42
C GLY A 1074 16.93 23.70 9.06
N MET A 1075 16.35 23.44 10.23
CA MET A 1075 15.70 24.44 11.07
C MET A 1075 16.25 24.37 12.49
N LYS A 1076 16.44 25.55 13.10
CA LYS A 1076 16.78 25.72 14.52
C LYS A 1076 16.07 26.94 15.07
N LEU A 1077 15.38 26.76 16.20
CA LEU A 1077 14.81 27.83 17.02
C LEU A 1077 15.82 28.19 18.11
N LYS A 1078 16.04 29.48 18.35
CA LYS A 1078 17.01 29.98 19.34
C LYS A 1078 16.67 31.41 19.76
N TYR A 1079 17.00 31.76 21.00
CA TYR A 1079 16.85 33.13 21.50
C TYR A 1079 18.07 33.98 21.12
N SER A 1080 17.78 35.17 20.58
CA SER A 1080 18.76 36.21 20.27
C SER A 1080 19.41 36.80 21.53
N LYS A 1081 20.50 37.55 21.37
CA LYS A 1081 21.15 38.32 22.45
C LYS A 1081 20.23 39.36 23.12
N LYS A 1082 19.07 39.67 22.52
CA LYS A 1082 18.02 40.56 23.05
C LYS A 1082 16.84 39.80 23.65
N ASN A 1083 16.98 38.48 23.88
CA ASN A 1083 15.94 37.58 24.41
C ASN A 1083 14.65 37.50 23.56
N ARG A 1084 14.77 37.74 22.25
CA ARG A 1084 13.71 37.52 21.25
C ARG A 1084 13.95 36.21 20.50
N GLU A 1085 12.91 35.40 20.25
CA GLU A 1085 13.05 34.11 19.57
C GLU A 1085 13.21 34.27 18.05
N GLU A 1086 14.21 33.60 17.49
CA GLU A 1086 14.55 33.55 16.07
C GLU A 1086 14.42 32.12 15.55
N ILE A 1087 13.81 31.95 14.37
CA ILE A 1087 13.96 30.75 13.54
C ILE A 1087 15.10 30.97 12.55
N TRP A 1088 15.97 29.98 12.41
CA TRP A 1088 17.06 29.94 11.45
C TRP A 1088 16.89 28.74 10.52
N ILE A 1089 17.01 28.97 9.21
CA ILE A 1089 16.70 28.01 8.15
C ILE A 1089 17.89 27.88 7.20
N LEU A 1090 18.45 26.68 7.06
CA LEU A 1090 19.39 26.32 6.00
C LEU A 1090 18.58 25.78 4.81
N THR A 1091 18.92 26.22 3.61
CA THR A 1091 18.17 25.88 2.38
C THR A 1091 19.10 25.74 1.17
N SER A 1092 18.74 24.84 0.25
CA SER A 1092 19.63 24.40 -0.85
C SER A 1092 18.87 24.01 -2.12
N SER A 1093 19.48 24.13 -3.30
CA SER A 1093 18.96 23.56 -4.55
C SER A 1093 19.23 22.04 -4.66
N PHE A 1094 18.79 21.28 -3.65
CA PHE A 1094 19.08 19.84 -3.52
C PHE A 1094 18.55 19.01 -4.71
N GLN A 1095 17.41 19.42 -5.28
CA GLN A 1095 16.84 18.79 -6.46
C GLN A 1095 17.78 18.83 -7.68
N ARG A 1096 18.45 19.97 -7.91
CA ARG A 1096 19.45 20.14 -8.99
C ARG A 1096 20.73 19.36 -8.74
N PHE A 1097 21.06 19.11 -7.47
CA PHE A 1097 22.13 18.19 -7.12
C PHE A 1097 21.76 16.74 -7.50
N MET A 1098 20.53 16.31 -7.19
CA MET A 1098 20.05 14.96 -7.49
C MET A 1098 19.88 14.70 -9.00
N THR A 1099 19.46 15.71 -9.78
CA THR A 1099 19.32 15.62 -11.25
C THR A 1099 20.62 15.96 -12.02
N GLY A 1100 21.67 16.41 -11.33
CA GLY A 1100 22.95 16.81 -11.95
C GLY A 1100 22.94 18.15 -12.67
N THR A 1101 21.89 18.97 -12.52
CA THR A 1101 21.70 20.28 -13.16
C THR A 1101 22.24 21.47 -12.35
N LEU A 1102 23.09 21.22 -11.34
CA LEU A 1102 23.64 22.25 -10.46
C LEU A 1102 24.70 23.11 -11.18
N HIS A 1103 24.54 24.43 -11.18
CA HIS A 1103 25.47 25.37 -11.86
C HIS A 1103 26.15 26.34 -10.87
N SER A 1104 27.46 26.55 -11.01
CA SER A 1104 28.28 27.32 -10.05
C SER A 1104 28.15 28.85 -10.17
N ASN A 1105 27.45 29.36 -11.18
CA ASN A 1105 27.16 30.78 -11.39
C ASN A 1105 25.84 31.24 -10.75
N GLU A 1106 25.15 30.35 -10.01
CA GLU A 1106 23.90 30.65 -9.31
C GLU A 1106 24.03 30.39 -7.80
N THR A 1107 23.29 31.15 -6.99
CA THR A 1107 23.22 30.94 -5.53
C THR A 1107 22.43 29.67 -5.23
N ASN A 1108 23.13 28.56 -4.97
CA ASN A 1108 22.52 27.25 -4.71
C ASN A 1108 22.30 26.93 -3.22
N PHE A 1109 22.87 27.72 -2.30
CA PHE A 1109 22.82 27.48 -0.84
C PHE A 1109 22.60 28.80 -0.10
N ARG A 1110 21.73 28.82 0.91
CA ARG A 1110 21.42 30.02 1.71
C ARG A 1110 21.19 29.67 3.17
N ILE A 1111 21.42 30.64 4.06
CA ILE A 1111 21.01 30.60 5.46
C ILE A 1111 20.12 31.81 5.72
N LEU A 1112 18.88 31.56 6.12
CA LEU A 1112 17.85 32.57 6.38
C LEU A 1112 17.59 32.64 7.90
N ALA A 1113 17.17 33.80 8.38
CA ALA A 1113 16.73 33.99 9.77
C ALA A 1113 15.56 34.96 9.85
N GLY A 1114 14.67 34.78 10.82
CA GLY A 1114 13.52 35.67 11.07
C GLY A 1114 12.99 35.54 12.49
N PHE A 1115 12.28 36.56 12.96
CA PHE A 1115 11.71 36.58 14.32
C PHE A 1115 10.39 35.83 14.38
N VAL A 1116 10.24 34.93 15.35
CA VAL A 1116 9.06 34.06 15.46
C VAL A 1116 7.77 34.89 15.67
N ASP A 1117 7.81 35.90 16.53
CA ASP A 1117 6.65 36.75 16.85
C ASP A 1117 6.26 37.76 15.76
N GLU A 1118 7.06 37.88 14.69
CA GLU A 1118 6.66 38.55 13.44
C GLU A 1118 6.05 37.54 12.47
N LEU A 1119 6.71 36.40 12.27
CA LEU A 1119 6.30 35.35 11.33
C LEU A 1119 4.96 34.69 11.66
N VAL A 1120 4.59 34.55 12.93
CA VAL A 1120 3.29 33.97 13.34
C VAL A 1120 2.20 35.01 13.57
N ARG A 1121 2.48 36.31 13.44
CA ARG A 1121 1.58 37.37 13.94
C ARG A 1121 0.24 37.40 13.20
N GLY A 1122 -0.86 37.25 13.92
CA GLY A 1122 -2.21 37.20 13.35
C GLY A 1122 -2.54 35.91 12.59
N THR A 1123 -1.67 34.90 12.62
CA THR A 1123 -1.89 33.59 11.97
C THR A 1123 -2.63 32.61 12.88
N LYS A 1124 -3.01 31.44 12.37
CA LYS A 1124 -3.43 30.32 13.23
C LYS A 1124 -2.36 29.92 14.25
N CYS A 1125 -1.07 30.05 13.94
CA CYS A 1125 0.02 29.64 14.84
C CYS A 1125 0.20 30.56 16.06
N ASP A 1126 -0.26 31.81 15.99
CA ASP A 1126 -0.07 32.84 17.03
C ASP A 1126 -0.51 32.37 18.42
N SER A 1127 0.36 32.58 19.42
CA SER A 1127 0.10 32.27 20.83
C SER A 1127 -0.59 33.41 21.59
N VAL A 1128 -0.68 34.62 21.01
CA VAL A 1128 -1.26 35.81 21.66
C VAL A 1128 -2.54 36.26 20.94
N THR A 1129 -3.64 36.40 21.70
CA THR A 1129 -4.88 37.01 21.19
C THR A 1129 -4.86 38.52 21.38
N HIS A 1130 -4.51 39.27 20.32
CA HIS A 1130 -4.66 40.73 20.33
C HIS A 1130 -6.14 41.14 20.35
N ALA A 1131 -6.49 42.05 21.28
CA ALA A 1131 -7.82 42.66 21.31
C ALA A 1131 -8.01 43.63 20.13
N HIS A 1132 -9.24 43.78 19.63
CA HIS A 1132 -9.53 44.57 18.44
C HIS A 1132 -9.22 46.07 18.61
N GLY A 1133 -8.10 46.51 18.05
CA GLY A 1133 -7.75 47.91 17.79
C GLY A 1133 -7.16 48.05 16.38
N PRO A 1134 -7.21 49.26 15.77
CA PRO A 1134 -6.66 49.47 14.43
C PRO A 1134 -5.14 49.31 14.44
N VAL A 1135 -4.63 48.51 13.50
CA VAL A 1135 -3.19 48.27 13.33
C VAL A 1135 -2.52 49.53 12.78
N THR A 1136 -1.58 50.08 13.54
CA THR A 1136 -0.64 51.10 13.06
C THR A 1136 0.70 50.43 12.76
N PHE A 1137 1.22 50.67 11.57
CA PHE A 1137 2.59 50.26 11.22
C PHE A 1137 3.58 51.28 11.81
N PRO A 1138 4.66 50.84 12.47
CA PRO A 1138 5.85 51.67 12.63
C PRO A 1138 6.41 52.07 11.26
N THR A 1139 7.12 53.20 11.22
CA THR A 1139 7.91 53.66 10.06
C THR A 1139 9.39 53.42 10.29
#